data_AF-F2T434-F1
#
_entry.id   AF-F2T434-F1
#
_cell.length_a   1.000
_cell.length_b   1.000
_cell.length_c   1.000
_cell.angle_alpha   90.00
_cell.angle_beta   90.00
_cell.angle_gamma   90.00
#
_symmetry.space_group_name_H-M   'P 1'
#
loop_
_entity.id
_entity.type
_entity.pdbx_description
1 polymer ?
#
loop_
_entity_poly.entity_id
_entity_poly.type
_entity_poly.pdbx_seq_one_letter_code
_entity_poly.pdbx_strand_id
1 'polypeptide(L)'
;MALRPVLDHGVQLPLLPPTPSIQPAYRHPVITLTSHISIPDEPRDSPLYNDDGEEEEEDGNQTIVVPDQSVSEITSVPEILISESGANDRHPPNVAHSNLPATESTLTPQLANNPWRQSDLSICQQMRTKTRAAITILSSLIAYVSINSLARALNPSAFIWYDEDREESRWVATSNSSLDRKACRWLGLCGVAHFRGVNGRFGHRKSVQHGQIPTAHAGEQEEWESYWTSGNKTRPEDWANDERRLRVIPNYVLEYAPLVHLFSGEQFWPGDIAEHLYHITPQLNYTPIQAQAEHPTLADLNELNMWQNGSYVFLTSNDNVEDRPPWLEAKKNIPKPDATEDKLEWHSGIHDVQEAIAVSDMEDWHDVGSSPPKERGNEADPDSHSSPIPAEAAEKYDIVDDKLAPWPDTRGIRDEKNNIPGRSKAPAVLIVVDKGNGIVDAFWFYFYSFNLGNIVLNVRFGNHVGDWEHSLVRFHHGKPKAVFFSEHSFGDAYSYDALEKIGKRPVIYSATGTHAMYPTPGSHAYILPLGLLRDQTDRGPLWDPARNYHAYTYDHNNDVLRAANVTPHAPTEWFYFAGHWGDKFYPLGDPRQYRFAGQYHYVNGPLGPRFKNLGRRKICGGAATDPCVIRNWIGDK
;
A
#
# COMPACT_ATOMS: atom_id res chain seq x y z
N MET A 1 24.49 -2.51 -10.52
CA MET A 1 23.65 -2.18 -9.36
C MET A 1 22.21 -2.41 -9.80
N ALA A 2 21.65 -3.59 -9.51
CA ALA A 2 20.22 -3.79 -9.65
C ALA A 2 19.54 -2.86 -8.64
N LEU A 3 18.58 -2.06 -9.10
CA LEU A 3 17.77 -1.22 -8.24
C LEU A 3 17.13 -2.13 -7.19
N ARG A 4 17.38 -1.85 -5.89
CA ARG A 4 16.59 -2.45 -4.82
C ARG A 4 15.11 -2.18 -5.16
N PRO A 5 14.23 -3.19 -5.27
CA PRO A 5 12.82 -2.90 -5.05
C PRO A 5 12.74 -2.23 -3.67
N VAL A 6 11.99 -1.14 -3.59
CA VAL A 6 11.76 -0.48 -2.31
C VAL A 6 11.06 -1.52 -1.44
N LEU A 7 11.81 -2.07 -0.49
CA LEU A 7 11.26 -2.82 0.63
C LEU A 7 10.14 -1.96 1.21
N ASP A 8 9.08 -2.63 1.62
CA ASP A 8 7.96 -2.10 2.38
C ASP A 8 8.46 -1.28 3.59
N HIS A 9 8.88 -0.03 3.35
CA HIS A 9 9.28 0.93 4.35
C HIS A 9 8.01 1.63 4.80
N GLY A 10 7.18 0.86 5.50
CA GLY A 10 5.92 1.30 6.07
C GLY A 10 5.49 0.56 7.34
N VAL A 11 6.15 -0.55 7.71
CA VAL A 11 5.79 -1.29 8.93
C VAL A 11 7.01 -1.41 9.84
N GLN A 12 7.33 -0.31 10.53
CA GLN A 12 7.95 -0.44 11.84
C GLN A 12 6.83 -0.90 12.78
N LEU A 13 6.78 -2.22 13.05
CA LEU A 13 6.06 -2.74 14.21
C LEU A 13 6.50 -1.92 15.43
N PRO A 14 5.58 -1.38 16.26
CA PRO A 14 5.99 -0.76 17.50
C PRO A 14 6.76 -1.80 18.32
N LEU A 15 8.03 -1.49 18.60
CA LEU A 15 8.84 -2.21 19.57
C LEU A 15 8.10 -2.12 20.90
N LEU A 16 7.51 -3.23 21.33
CA LEU A 16 7.01 -3.38 22.69
C LEU A 16 8.18 -3.11 23.66
N PRO A 17 7.98 -2.32 24.73
CA PRO A 17 9.02 -2.11 25.72
C PRO A 17 9.39 -3.44 26.38
N PRO A 18 10.67 -3.67 26.74
CA PRO A 18 11.07 -4.88 27.44
C PRO A 18 10.43 -4.90 28.83
N THR A 19 9.50 -5.83 29.04
CA THR A 19 8.99 -6.14 30.39
C THR A 19 10.10 -6.78 31.23
N PRO A 20 10.30 -6.36 32.48
CA PRO A 20 11.27 -6.96 33.38
C PRO A 20 10.84 -8.39 33.74
N SER A 21 11.80 -9.31 33.65
CA SER A 21 11.69 -10.68 34.14
C SER A 21 11.23 -10.72 35.59
N ILE A 22 10.00 -11.19 35.82
CA ILE A 22 9.53 -11.66 37.12
C ILE A 22 9.12 -13.11 36.93
N GLN A 23 9.90 -14.01 37.56
CA GLN A 23 9.60 -15.43 37.63
C GLN A 23 8.27 -15.68 38.36
N PRO A 24 7.37 -16.54 37.87
CA PRO A 24 6.31 -17.07 38.69
C PRO A 24 6.75 -18.39 39.32
N ALA A 25 6.97 -18.36 40.64
CA ALA A 25 6.81 -19.51 41.49
C ALA A 25 5.30 -19.73 41.69
N TYR A 26 4.74 -20.87 41.26
CA TYR A 26 3.43 -21.30 41.74
C TYR A 26 3.42 -22.77 42.14
N ARG A 27 3.09 -22.94 43.42
CA ARG A 27 2.75 -24.17 44.13
C ARG A 27 1.37 -24.66 43.64
N HIS A 28 1.23 -25.96 43.52
CA HIS A 28 -0.06 -26.64 43.36
C HIS A 28 -0.93 -26.50 44.63
N PRO A 29 -2.26 -26.36 44.50
CA PRO A 29 -3.19 -26.77 45.53
C PRO A 29 -3.85 -28.11 45.17
N VAL A 30 -3.81 -29.02 46.13
CA VAL A 30 -4.59 -30.26 46.18
C VAL A 30 -5.94 -29.94 46.84
N ILE A 31 -7.06 -30.28 46.21
CA ILE A 31 -8.34 -30.53 46.90
C ILE A 31 -9.03 -31.73 46.22
N THR A 32 -9.50 -32.65 47.06
CA THR A 32 -10.04 -33.98 46.79
C THR A 32 -11.58 -34.05 46.88
N LEU A 33 -12.16 -35.05 46.18
CA LEU A 33 -13.46 -35.77 46.39
C LEU A 33 -14.75 -35.00 46.01
N THR A 34 -15.82 -35.56 45.40
CA THR A 34 -16.31 -36.96 45.31
C THR A 34 -17.39 -37.14 44.21
N SER A 35 -17.37 -38.32 43.53
CA SER A 35 -18.46 -39.21 43.06
C SER A 35 -19.67 -38.69 42.24
N HIS A 36 -19.96 -39.29 41.06
CA HIS A 36 -20.85 -40.46 40.88
C HIS A 36 -21.24 -40.75 39.40
N ILE A 37 -21.32 -42.06 39.06
CA ILE A 37 -22.23 -42.72 38.06
C ILE A 37 -21.87 -42.53 36.56
N SER A 38 -21.90 -43.50 35.63
CA SER A 38 -21.97 -44.98 35.55
C SER A 38 -21.72 -45.36 34.07
N ILE A 39 -21.14 -46.53 33.81
CA ILE A 39 -20.95 -47.14 32.46
C ILE A 39 -22.20 -47.99 32.10
N PRO A 40 -22.54 -48.12 30.80
CA PRO A 40 -22.60 -49.45 30.14
C PRO A 40 -22.00 -49.43 28.71
N ASP A 41 -21.03 -50.29 28.39
CA ASP A 41 -21.12 -51.62 27.73
C ASP A 41 -21.04 -51.57 26.19
N GLU A 42 -19.89 -52.06 25.67
CA GLU A 42 -19.59 -53.00 24.56
C GLU A 42 -20.50 -53.12 23.30
N PRO A 43 -20.04 -53.68 22.13
CA PRO A 43 -19.02 -54.74 22.01
C PRO A 43 -17.99 -54.64 20.87
N ARG A 44 -16.99 -55.53 21.01
CA ARG A 44 -15.91 -55.92 20.10
C ARG A 44 -16.41 -56.65 18.84
N ASP A 45 -15.58 -56.61 17.80
CA ASP A 45 -15.22 -57.81 17.01
C ASP A 45 -13.82 -57.66 16.37
N SER A 46 -12.97 -58.67 16.58
CA SER A 46 -11.70 -58.99 15.89
C SER A 46 -12.02 -59.79 14.59
N PRO A 47 -11.10 -60.32 13.72
CA PRO A 47 -9.68 -60.73 13.93
C PRO A 47 -8.71 -60.58 12.73
N LEU A 48 -7.40 -60.85 12.92
CA LEU A 48 -6.60 -61.91 12.22
C LEU A 48 -5.05 -61.71 12.33
N TYR A 49 -4.39 -62.81 12.76
CA TYR A 49 -3.08 -63.41 12.39
C TYR A 49 -1.70 -62.83 12.85
N ASN A 50 -1.05 -63.63 13.73
CA ASN A 50 0.28 -64.31 13.68
C ASN A 50 1.47 -63.66 12.95
N ASP A 51 2.74 -63.82 13.29
CA ASP A 51 3.58 -64.36 14.40
C ASP A 51 5.04 -64.13 13.91
N ASP A 52 6.03 -64.31 14.80
CA ASP A 52 7.49 -64.37 14.56
C ASP A 52 8.20 -62.99 14.43
N GLY A 53 9.26 -62.63 15.17
CA GLY A 53 10.03 -63.30 16.21
C GLY A 53 11.31 -62.48 16.52
N GLU A 54 11.75 -62.61 17.78
CA GLU A 54 13.12 -62.52 18.31
C GLU A 54 13.86 -61.18 18.49
N GLU A 55 14.62 -61.21 19.59
CA GLU A 55 15.32 -60.18 20.35
C GLU A 55 16.69 -59.86 19.76
N GLU A 56 17.23 -58.66 20.05
CA GLU A 56 18.56 -58.49 20.65
C GLU A 56 18.82 -57.01 21.03
N GLU A 57 19.30 -56.83 22.26
CA GLU A 57 19.80 -55.57 22.83
C GLU A 57 21.21 -55.24 22.29
N GLU A 58 21.56 -53.95 22.15
CA GLU A 58 22.78 -53.45 22.80
C GLU A 58 22.83 -51.91 22.87
N ASP A 59 23.33 -51.48 24.02
CA ASP A 59 23.53 -50.14 24.56
C ASP A 59 24.80 -49.49 23.97
N GLY A 60 24.87 -48.15 23.91
CA GLY A 60 25.95 -47.47 23.20
C GLY A 60 26.04 -45.96 23.40
N ASN A 61 26.25 -45.56 24.65
CA ASN A 61 26.62 -44.20 25.07
C ASN A 61 27.90 -43.68 24.36
N GLN A 62 27.89 -42.46 23.81
CA GLN A 62 29.14 -41.69 23.65
C GLN A 62 28.94 -40.16 23.60
N THR A 63 29.53 -39.53 24.60
CA THR A 63 29.69 -38.09 24.87
C THR A 63 30.92 -37.53 24.14
N ILE A 64 30.80 -36.42 23.40
CA ILE A 64 31.94 -35.56 22.97
C ILE A 64 31.41 -34.10 22.93
N VAL A 65 31.60 -33.30 23.99
CA VAL A 65 32.68 -32.32 24.25
C VAL A 65 32.86 -31.26 23.15
N VAL A 66 32.38 -30.05 23.46
CA VAL A 66 32.58 -28.78 22.75
C VAL A 66 33.82 -28.07 23.33
N PRO A 67 34.74 -27.51 22.52
CA PRO A 67 35.71 -26.55 23.01
C PRO A 67 35.30 -25.12 22.67
N ASP A 68 35.25 -24.32 23.73
CA ASP A 68 35.14 -22.87 23.76
C ASP A 68 36.57 -22.30 23.81
N GLN A 69 36.91 -21.33 22.96
CA GLN A 69 38.13 -20.52 23.12
C GLN A 69 37.90 -19.07 22.72
N SER A 70 37.89 -18.23 23.76
CA SER A 70 38.27 -16.82 23.74
C SER A 70 39.78 -16.67 23.51
N VAL A 71 40.24 -15.50 23.02
CA VAL A 71 41.48 -14.80 23.44
C VAL A 71 41.69 -13.48 22.65
N SER A 72 41.77 -12.40 23.45
CA SER A 72 42.58 -11.16 23.40
C SER A 72 42.61 -10.15 22.23
N GLU A 73 42.32 -8.91 22.65
CA GLU A 73 42.85 -7.59 22.26
C GLU A 73 44.29 -7.57 21.70
N ILE A 74 44.48 -6.88 20.56
CA ILE A 74 45.66 -6.02 20.30
C ILE A 74 45.21 -4.78 19.52
N THR A 75 45.69 -3.65 20.03
CA THR A 75 45.63 -2.24 19.64
C THR A 75 46.23 -1.93 18.26
N SER A 76 45.62 -1.01 17.50
CA SER A 76 46.27 0.21 16.97
C SER A 76 45.39 0.95 15.96
N VAL A 77 45.12 2.22 16.28
CA VAL A 77 44.49 3.26 15.46
C VAL A 77 45.61 4.19 14.96
N PRO A 78 45.49 4.79 13.78
CA PRO A 78 46.05 6.11 13.57
C PRO A 78 44.95 7.15 13.29
N GLU A 79 44.88 8.13 14.18
CA GLU A 79 44.34 9.47 13.94
C GLU A 79 45.07 10.15 12.77
N ILE A 80 44.32 10.76 11.84
CA ILE A 80 44.79 11.95 11.14
C ILE A 80 43.63 12.95 11.11
N LEU A 81 43.78 14.00 11.90
CA LEU A 81 43.05 15.25 11.84
C LEU A 81 44.11 16.34 11.75
N ILE A 82 43.98 17.27 10.81
CA ILE A 82 44.09 18.73 10.98
C ILE A 82 44.18 19.40 9.59
N SER A 83 43.23 20.31 9.40
CA SER A 83 43.12 21.38 8.41
C SER A 83 44.06 22.54 8.77
N GLU A 84 44.62 23.27 7.79
CA GLU A 84 44.41 24.73 7.68
C GLU A 84 45.13 25.40 6.49
N SER A 85 44.50 26.49 6.07
CA SER A 85 44.74 27.38 4.94
C SER A 85 45.44 28.69 5.32
N GLY A 86 46.06 29.37 4.34
CA GLY A 86 46.35 30.83 4.37
C GLY A 86 47.65 31.15 3.60
N ALA A 87 47.68 31.83 2.44
CA ALA A 87 47.23 33.18 2.03
C ALA A 87 48.38 34.23 2.01
N ASN A 88 48.23 35.19 1.09
CA ASN A 88 49.00 36.43 0.78
C ASN A 88 50.20 36.28 -0.17
N ASP A 89 50.36 36.97 -1.32
CA ASP A 89 49.90 38.25 -1.91
C ASP A 89 51.16 39.07 -2.28
N ARG A 90 51.29 39.51 -3.54
CA ARG A 90 51.43 40.94 -3.95
C ARG A 90 51.83 41.15 -5.43
N HIS A 91 51.06 42.06 -6.03
CA HIS A 91 50.99 42.71 -7.36
C HIS A 91 52.14 43.75 -7.61
N PRO A 92 52.15 44.64 -8.65
CA PRO A 92 52.11 44.56 -10.14
C PRO A 92 53.12 45.61 -10.75
N PRO A 93 52.93 46.47 -11.82
CA PRO A 93 52.08 46.51 -13.05
C PRO A 93 52.78 47.00 -14.38
N ASN A 94 51.94 47.21 -15.43
CA ASN A 94 52.03 48.15 -16.59
C ASN A 94 52.77 47.77 -17.89
N VAL A 95 52.42 48.17 -19.13
CA VAL A 95 51.21 48.57 -19.91
C VAL A 95 51.71 48.86 -21.35
N ALA A 96 50.91 48.46 -22.37
CA ALA A 96 50.77 48.95 -23.78
C ALA A 96 51.97 49.08 -24.76
N HIS A 97 51.83 48.55 -26.00
CA HIS A 97 51.47 49.31 -27.22
C HIS A 97 51.54 48.51 -28.55
N SER A 98 50.42 48.58 -29.31
CA SER A 98 50.23 48.78 -30.78
C SER A 98 50.94 47.98 -31.90
N ASN A 99 50.08 47.54 -32.85
CA ASN A 99 50.12 47.66 -34.33
C ASN A 99 51.13 46.87 -35.22
N LEU A 100 50.54 46.12 -36.16
CA LEU A 100 51.01 45.55 -37.45
C LEU A 100 51.64 46.61 -38.41
N PRO A 101 52.15 46.29 -39.65
CA PRO A 101 52.54 45.03 -40.35
C PRO A 101 53.91 45.12 -41.11
N ALA A 102 54.37 44.04 -41.79
CA ALA A 102 54.92 44.02 -43.19
C ALA A 102 55.78 42.77 -43.57
N THR A 103 55.38 42.12 -44.68
CA THR A 103 56.12 41.45 -45.79
C THR A 103 57.56 40.92 -45.64
N GLU A 104 57.82 39.65 -46.01
CA GLU A 104 58.39 39.20 -47.31
C GLU A 104 58.61 37.66 -47.42
N SER A 105 58.33 37.10 -48.61
CA SER A 105 59.03 36.05 -49.41
C SER A 105 59.86 34.95 -48.70
N THR A 106 59.91 33.65 -49.04
CA THR A 106 59.66 32.81 -50.24
C THR A 106 59.81 31.36 -49.73
N LEU A 107 59.05 30.33 -50.10
CA LEU A 107 59.29 29.39 -51.22
C LEU A 107 58.43 28.14 -50.93
N THR A 108 57.49 27.84 -51.82
CA THR A 108 56.76 26.57 -51.86
C THR A 108 57.55 25.51 -52.63
N PRO A 109 57.53 24.24 -52.20
CA PRO A 109 57.45 23.12 -53.12
C PRO A 109 56.00 22.60 -53.14
N GLN A 110 55.42 22.56 -54.33
CA GLN A 110 54.13 21.91 -54.56
C GLN A 110 54.25 20.40 -54.27
N LEU A 111 53.43 19.91 -53.34
CA LEU A 111 53.08 18.50 -53.24
C LEU A 111 51.60 18.36 -53.61
N ALA A 112 51.34 17.56 -54.63
CA ALA A 112 50.01 17.32 -55.18
C ALA A 112 49.00 16.89 -54.09
N ASN A 113 47.96 17.72 -53.90
CA ASN A 113 46.77 17.32 -53.14
C ASN A 113 45.96 16.32 -53.98
N ASN A 114 45.98 15.06 -53.55
CA ASN A 114 45.18 14.00 -54.13
C ASN A 114 43.80 13.96 -53.43
N PRO A 115 42.68 14.33 -54.08
CA PRO A 115 41.37 14.47 -53.43
C PRO A 115 40.84 13.16 -52.82
N TRP A 116 41.27 12.02 -53.38
CA TRP A 116 40.89 10.68 -52.95
C TRP A 116 41.50 10.28 -51.60
N ARG A 117 42.59 10.91 -51.16
CA ARG A 117 43.26 10.58 -49.89
C ARG A 117 42.58 11.24 -48.68
N GLN A 118 41.84 12.32 -48.91
CA GLN A 118 41.23 13.13 -47.85
C GLN A 118 39.83 12.60 -47.46
N SER A 119 39.10 12.02 -48.42
CA SER A 119 37.86 11.27 -48.17
C SER A 119 38.10 9.97 -47.40
N ASP A 120 39.17 9.24 -47.72
CA ASP A 120 39.49 7.96 -47.09
C ASP A 120 39.96 8.12 -45.64
N LEU A 121 40.68 9.20 -45.32
CA LEU A 121 41.08 9.54 -43.95
C LEU A 121 39.87 9.90 -43.06
N SER A 122 38.87 10.59 -43.62
CA SER A 122 37.62 10.96 -42.92
C SER A 122 36.76 9.75 -42.59
N ILE A 123 36.62 8.82 -43.55
CA ILE A 123 35.91 7.55 -43.37
C ILE A 123 36.66 6.66 -42.36
N CYS A 124 37.99 6.56 -42.46
CA CYS A 124 38.81 5.82 -41.50
C CYS A 124 38.71 6.41 -40.08
N GLN A 125 38.69 7.73 -39.93
CA GLN A 125 38.50 8.37 -38.62
C GLN A 125 37.10 8.12 -38.04
N GLN A 126 36.03 8.22 -38.86
CA GLN A 126 34.67 7.87 -38.43
C GLN A 126 34.54 6.39 -38.07
N MET A 127 35.16 5.48 -38.83
CA MET A 127 35.22 4.06 -38.47
C MET A 127 35.97 3.86 -37.16
N ARG A 128 37.08 4.57 -36.93
CA ARG A 128 37.87 4.44 -35.69
C ARG A 128 37.11 4.95 -34.46
N THR A 129 36.35 6.05 -34.57
CA THR A 129 35.48 6.53 -33.48
C THR A 129 34.29 5.61 -33.25
N LYS A 130 33.63 5.11 -34.30
CA LYS A 130 32.54 4.11 -34.16
C LYS A 130 33.05 2.80 -33.54
N THR A 131 34.21 2.30 -33.96
CA THR A 131 34.82 1.10 -33.40
C THR A 131 35.25 1.31 -31.95
N ARG A 132 35.84 2.48 -31.61
CA ARG A 132 36.15 2.82 -30.21
C ARG A 132 34.89 2.88 -29.35
N ALA A 133 33.84 3.56 -29.81
CA ALA A 133 32.56 3.61 -29.11
C ALA A 133 31.96 2.21 -28.92
N ALA A 134 31.98 1.37 -29.95
CA ALA A 134 31.51 -0.02 -29.86
C ALA A 134 32.34 -0.86 -28.87
N ILE A 135 33.67 -0.74 -28.87
CA ILE A 135 34.55 -1.42 -27.92
C ILE A 135 34.30 -0.94 -26.50
N THR A 136 34.10 0.36 -26.29
CA THR A 136 33.78 0.92 -24.96
C THR A 136 32.44 0.39 -24.47
N ILE A 137 31.40 0.44 -25.30
CA ILE A 137 30.07 -0.10 -24.95
C ILE A 137 30.16 -1.60 -24.63
N LEU A 138 30.82 -2.39 -25.48
CA LEU A 138 30.94 -3.83 -25.28
C LEU A 138 31.77 -4.17 -24.04
N SER A 139 32.89 -3.48 -23.82
CA SER A 139 33.73 -3.67 -22.62
C SER A 139 32.98 -3.30 -21.35
N SER A 140 32.22 -2.20 -21.36
CA SER A 140 31.37 -1.80 -20.24
C SER A 140 30.27 -2.82 -19.95
N LEU A 141 29.66 -3.39 -21.00
CA LEU A 141 28.60 -4.39 -20.85
C LEU A 141 29.15 -5.73 -20.33
N ILE A 142 30.32 -6.15 -20.81
CA ILE A 142 31.04 -7.32 -20.30
C ILE A 142 31.43 -7.10 -18.83
N ALA A 143 32.04 -5.96 -18.50
CA ALA A 143 32.42 -5.64 -17.13
C ALA A 143 31.20 -5.63 -16.19
N TYR A 144 30.08 -5.03 -16.63
CA TYR A 144 28.83 -5.05 -15.89
C TYR A 144 28.34 -6.48 -15.61
N VAL A 145 28.30 -7.32 -16.65
CA VAL A 145 27.88 -8.72 -16.56
C VAL A 145 28.79 -9.52 -15.63
N SER A 146 30.11 -9.39 -15.78
CA SER A 146 31.09 -10.11 -14.97
C SER A 146 31.04 -9.70 -13.50
N ILE A 147 30.94 -8.40 -13.21
CA ILE A 147 30.82 -7.90 -11.82
C ILE A 147 29.49 -8.35 -11.21
N ASN A 148 28.39 -8.27 -11.94
CA ASN A 148 27.07 -8.68 -11.44
C ASN A 148 26.98 -10.20 -11.21
N SER A 149 27.57 -11.01 -12.10
CA SER A 149 27.66 -12.46 -11.94
C SER A 149 28.55 -12.84 -10.75
N LEU A 150 29.70 -12.17 -10.59
CA LEU A 150 30.59 -12.37 -9.44
C LEU A 150 29.90 -11.97 -8.13
N ALA A 151 29.18 -10.84 -8.10
CA ALA A 151 28.44 -10.41 -6.91
C ALA A 151 27.37 -11.43 -6.51
N ARG A 152 26.62 -11.97 -7.47
CA ARG A 152 25.62 -13.02 -7.22
C ARG A 152 26.23 -14.34 -6.73
N ALA A 153 27.41 -14.69 -7.23
CA ALA A 153 28.13 -15.90 -6.81
C ALA A 153 28.72 -15.76 -5.39
N LEU A 154 29.24 -14.58 -5.05
CA LEU A 154 29.86 -14.32 -3.74
C LEU A 154 28.83 -14.04 -2.63
N ASN A 155 27.69 -13.46 -2.98
CA ASN A 155 26.64 -13.12 -2.01
C ASN A 155 25.25 -13.35 -2.60
N PRO A 156 24.80 -14.60 -2.75
CA PRO A 156 23.50 -14.92 -3.36
C PRO A 156 22.32 -14.40 -2.53
N SER A 157 22.45 -14.33 -1.20
CA SER A 157 21.39 -13.83 -0.32
C SER A 157 21.12 -12.33 -0.50
N ALA A 158 22.08 -11.54 -0.98
CA ALA A 158 21.86 -10.13 -1.31
C ALA A 158 20.93 -9.89 -2.50
N PHE A 159 20.50 -10.96 -3.20
CA PHE A 159 19.60 -10.91 -4.36
C PHE A 159 18.28 -11.66 -4.13
N ILE A 160 18.05 -12.12 -2.89
CA ILE A 160 16.78 -12.67 -2.44
C ILE A 160 16.01 -11.50 -1.81
N TRP A 161 14.97 -11.04 -2.48
CA TRP A 161 14.06 -9.99 -2.06
C TRP A 161 12.81 -10.58 -1.40
N TYR A 162 12.36 -11.73 -1.90
CA TYR A 162 11.23 -12.50 -1.38
C TYR A 162 11.65 -13.95 -1.13
N ASP A 163 10.95 -14.66 -0.24
CA ASP A 163 11.26 -16.08 0.00
C ASP A 163 11.04 -16.93 -1.26
N GLU A 164 10.11 -16.53 -2.13
CA GLU A 164 9.82 -17.13 -3.43
C GLU A 164 11.01 -17.01 -4.41
N ASP A 165 11.94 -16.07 -4.22
CA ASP A 165 13.14 -15.97 -5.06
C ASP A 165 14.03 -17.23 -4.92
N ARG A 166 13.89 -17.98 -3.82
CA ARG A 166 14.61 -19.24 -3.60
C ARG A 166 14.19 -20.34 -4.57
N GLU A 167 13.00 -20.24 -5.18
CA GLU A 167 12.50 -21.19 -6.17
C GLU A 167 13.12 -21.00 -7.56
N GLU A 168 13.79 -19.86 -7.80
CA GLU A 168 14.30 -19.45 -9.12
C GLU A 168 15.14 -20.54 -9.79
N SER A 169 16.07 -21.15 -9.05
CA SER A 169 16.98 -22.17 -9.60
C SER A 169 16.24 -23.41 -10.13
N ARG A 170 15.22 -23.88 -9.40
CA ARG A 170 14.40 -25.04 -9.79
C ARG A 170 13.47 -24.67 -10.94
N TRP A 171 12.87 -23.48 -10.89
CA TRP A 171 11.98 -22.99 -11.93
C TRP A 171 12.70 -22.83 -13.27
N VAL A 172 13.85 -22.14 -13.31
CA VAL A 172 14.64 -21.95 -14.53
C VAL A 172 15.13 -23.28 -15.10
N ALA A 173 15.39 -24.30 -14.25
CA ALA A 173 15.75 -25.63 -14.72
C ALA A 173 14.64 -26.30 -15.55
N THR A 174 13.37 -25.92 -15.35
CA THR A 174 12.22 -26.40 -16.16
C THR A 174 12.09 -25.71 -17.51
N SER A 175 12.80 -24.59 -17.73
CA SER A 175 12.74 -23.84 -18.99
C SER A 175 13.17 -24.70 -20.16
N ASN A 176 12.41 -24.71 -21.26
CA ASN A 176 12.81 -25.38 -22.49
C ASN A 176 13.90 -24.59 -23.26
N SER A 177 14.13 -23.32 -22.91
CA SER A 177 15.09 -22.45 -23.58
C SER A 177 16.49 -22.55 -22.98
N SER A 178 17.46 -23.01 -23.77
CA SER A 178 18.86 -23.01 -23.36
C SER A 178 19.44 -21.60 -23.15
N LEU A 179 18.86 -20.60 -23.84
CA LEU A 179 19.20 -19.19 -23.63
C LEU A 179 18.75 -18.71 -22.26
N ASP A 180 17.56 -19.09 -21.81
CA ASP A 180 17.03 -18.71 -20.50
C ASP A 180 17.83 -19.34 -19.35
N ARG A 181 18.14 -20.65 -19.47
CA ARG A 181 19.01 -21.35 -18.50
C ARG A 181 20.42 -20.74 -18.42
N LYS A 182 20.96 -20.23 -19.53
CA LYS A 182 22.29 -19.59 -19.57
C LYS A 182 22.25 -18.11 -19.19
N ALA A 183 21.26 -17.36 -19.63
CA ALA A 183 21.08 -15.94 -19.34
C ALA A 183 20.81 -15.70 -17.85
N CYS A 184 20.04 -16.57 -17.20
CA CYS A 184 19.86 -16.51 -15.75
C CYS A 184 21.20 -16.65 -15.01
N ARG A 185 21.99 -17.66 -15.39
CA ARG A 185 23.30 -17.91 -14.76
C ARG A 185 24.35 -16.82 -15.05
N TRP A 186 24.36 -16.25 -16.26
CA TRP A 186 25.44 -15.33 -16.69
C TRP A 186 25.07 -13.86 -16.55
N LEU A 187 23.81 -13.51 -16.82
CA LEU A 187 23.33 -12.14 -16.89
C LEU A 187 22.42 -11.78 -15.69
N GLY A 188 21.99 -12.76 -14.90
CA GLY A 188 20.97 -12.58 -13.85
C GLY A 188 19.57 -12.30 -14.43
N LEU A 189 19.36 -12.60 -15.71
CA LEU A 189 18.08 -12.48 -16.40
C LEU A 189 17.41 -13.84 -16.40
N CYS A 190 16.58 -14.09 -15.39
CA CYS A 190 15.87 -15.34 -15.19
C CYS A 190 14.42 -15.20 -15.65
N GLY A 191 13.88 -16.21 -16.34
CA GLY A 191 12.48 -16.23 -16.74
C GLY A 191 12.18 -15.60 -18.11
N VAL A 192 13.20 -15.34 -18.93
CA VAL A 192 13.06 -14.67 -20.24
C VAL A 192 12.23 -15.51 -21.23
N ALA A 193 12.14 -16.82 -21.01
CA ALA A 193 11.30 -17.72 -21.81
C ALA A 193 9.92 -18.02 -21.19
N HIS A 194 9.64 -17.51 -19.98
CA HIS A 194 8.45 -17.88 -19.21
C HIS A 194 7.38 -16.79 -19.15
N PHE A 195 7.69 -15.54 -19.54
CA PHE A 195 6.70 -14.47 -19.51
C PHE A 195 5.71 -14.57 -20.68
N ARG A 196 4.50 -14.07 -20.46
CA ARG A 196 3.45 -13.96 -21.48
C ARG A 196 3.28 -12.49 -21.84
N GLY A 197 3.27 -12.19 -23.14
CA GLY A 197 2.96 -10.85 -23.62
C GLY A 197 1.52 -10.47 -23.25
N VAL A 198 1.31 -9.20 -22.95
CA VAL A 198 -0.04 -8.71 -22.66
C VAL A 198 -0.88 -8.75 -23.93
N ASN A 199 -2.08 -9.31 -23.81
CA ASN A 199 -3.14 -9.25 -24.81
C ASN A 199 -4.19 -8.23 -24.35
N GLY A 200 -4.99 -7.68 -25.27
CA GLY A 200 -5.84 -6.51 -25.02
C GLY A 200 -6.69 -6.56 -23.74
N ARG A 201 -7.38 -7.67 -23.48
CA ARG A 201 -8.13 -7.89 -22.23
C ARG A 201 -7.40 -8.90 -21.35
N PHE A 202 -7.29 -8.61 -20.05
CA PHE A 202 -6.70 -9.57 -19.10
C PHE A 202 -7.63 -10.77 -18.95
N GLY A 203 -7.09 -11.98 -18.86
CA GLY A 203 -7.83 -13.22 -18.63
C GLY A 203 -8.85 -13.58 -19.72
N HIS A 204 -9.56 -14.69 -19.51
CA HIS A 204 -10.59 -15.20 -20.42
C HIS A 204 -11.82 -15.60 -19.63
N ARG A 205 -13.01 -15.20 -20.10
CA ARG A 205 -14.24 -15.67 -19.46
C ARG A 205 -14.46 -17.12 -19.84
N LYS A 206 -14.47 -18.03 -18.86
CA LYS A 206 -14.93 -19.41 -19.11
C LYS A 206 -16.37 -19.35 -19.63
N SER A 207 -16.61 -20.00 -20.78
CA SER A 207 -17.97 -20.29 -21.23
C SER A 207 -18.65 -21.07 -20.12
N VAL A 208 -19.74 -20.52 -19.57
CA VAL A 208 -20.56 -21.22 -18.57
C VAL A 208 -20.94 -22.58 -19.17
N GLN A 209 -20.35 -23.67 -18.67
CA GLN A 209 -20.93 -24.98 -18.93
C GLN A 209 -22.30 -24.98 -18.24
N HIS A 210 -23.35 -25.27 -19.00
CA HIS A 210 -24.70 -25.41 -18.48
C HIS A 210 -24.69 -26.41 -17.31
N GLY A 211 -24.68 -25.93 -16.07
CA GLY A 211 -24.68 -26.80 -14.88
C GLY A 211 -24.03 -26.23 -13.61
N GLN A 212 -23.22 -25.17 -13.67
CA GLN A 212 -22.59 -24.56 -12.48
C GLN A 212 -22.92 -23.07 -12.36
N ILE A 213 -24.21 -22.78 -12.24
CA ILE A 213 -24.67 -21.53 -11.61
C ILE A 213 -25.35 -22.02 -10.32
N PRO A 214 -24.87 -21.69 -9.11
CA PRO A 214 -25.80 -21.53 -8.00
C PRO A 214 -26.72 -20.43 -8.49
N THR A 215 -27.90 -20.84 -8.93
CA THR A 215 -28.90 -19.96 -9.51
C THR A 215 -29.04 -18.80 -8.55
N ALA A 216 -28.60 -17.60 -8.96
CA ALA A 216 -29.00 -16.40 -8.26
C ALA A 216 -30.53 -16.40 -8.35
N HIS A 217 -31.18 -16.83 -7.27
CA HIS A 217 -32.61 -16.70 -7.13
C HIS A 217 -32.86 -15.19 -7.15
N ALA A 218 -33.26 -14.69 -8.32
CA ALA A 218 -33.59 -13.30 -8.53
C ALA A 218 -34.69 -12.91 -7.53
N GLY A 219 -34.29 -12.30 -6.41
CA GLY A 219 -35.19 -11.88 -5.32
C GLY A 219 -34.75 -12.26 -3.90
N GLU A 220 -33.79 -13.17 -3.73
CA GLU A 220 -33.21 -13.50 -2.42
C GLU A 220 -31.92 -12.72 -2.19
N GLN A 221 -31.80 -12.19 -0.97
CA GLN A 221 -30.66 -11.40 -0.54
C GLN A 221 -29.44 -12.33 -0.43
N GLU A 222 -28.33 -12.02 -1.10
CA GLU A 222 -27.14 -12.89 -1.05
C GLU A 222 -26.64 -12.97 0.40
N GLU A 223 -26.26 -14.17 0.87
CA GLU A 223 -25.96 -14.44 2.29
C GLU A 223 -24.95 -13.45 2.89
N TRP A 224 -23.93 -13.10 2.12
CA TRP A 224 -22.87 -12.18 2.51
C TRP A 224 -23.36 -10.73 2.73
N GLU A 225 -24.48 -10.31 2.15
CA GLU A 225 -25.02 -8.96 2.38
C GLU A 225 -25.36 -8.75 3.87
N SER A 226 -25.73 -9.81 4.57
CA SER A 226 -26.03 -9.78 6.00
C SER A 226 -24.79 -9.52 6.86
N TYR A 227 -23.58 -9.78 6.36
CA TYR A 227 -22.32 -9.64 7.10
C TYR A 227 -22.05 -8.20 7.51
N TRP A 228 -22.56 -7.20 6.76
CA TRP A 228 -22.46 -5.80 7.16
C TRP A 228 -23.35 -5.41 8.35
N THR A 229 -24.26 -6.28 8.75
CA THR A 229 -25.19 -6.07 9.86
C THR A 229 -24.99 -7.06 11.01
N SER A 230 -23.94 -7.89 10.94
CA SER A 230 -23.63 -8.89 11.95
C SER A 230 -22.89 -8.32 13.17
N GLY A 231 -22.58 -7.02 13.18
CA GLY A 231 -21.90 -6.35 14.28
C GLY A 231 -22.80 -6.17 15.50
N ASN A 232 -22.40 -5.26 16.38
CA ASN A 232 -23.11 -5.04 17.64
C ASN A 232 -24.59 -4.68 17.42
N LYS A 233 -25.49 -5.46 18.02
CA LYS A 233 -26.95 -5.31 17.88
C LYS A 233 -27.55 -4.24 18.80
N THR A 234 -26.76 -3.63 19.68
CA THR A 234 -27.21 -2.50 20.50
C THR A 234 -27.64 -1.36 19.60
N ARG A 235 -28.81 -0.80 19.90
CA ARG A 235 -29.33 0.29 19.10
C ARG A 235 -28.73 1.62 19.59
N PRO A 236 -28.59 2.65 18.72
CA PRO A 236 -27.97 3.92 19.11
C PRO A 236 -28.62 4.62 20.32
N GLU A 237 -29.93 4.41 20.54
CA GLU A 237 -30.63 4.96 21.70
C GLU A 237 -30.20 4.35 23.04
N ASP A 238 -29.70 3.11 23.02
CA ASP A 238 -29.32 2.36 24.22
C ASP A 238 -27.87 2.66 24.64
N TRP A 239 -27.10 3.33 23.79
CA TRP A 239 -25.73 3.76 24.13
C TRP A 239 -25.73 4.87 25.18
N ALA A 240 -24.76 4.80 26.09
CA ALA A 240 -24.47 5.88 27.01
C ALA A 240 -24.14 7.19 26.25
N ASN A 241 -24.41 8.33 26.89
CA ASN A 241 -24.32 9.64 26.22
C ASN A 241 -22.91 9.98 25.73
N ASP A 242 -21.89 9.57 26.46
CA ASP A 242 -20.47 9.67 26.11
C ASP A 242 -20.14 8.80 24.90
N GLU A 243 -20.54 7.53 24.91
CA GLU A 243 -20.31 6.60 23.80
C GLU A 243 -21.02 7.06 22.52
N ARG A 244 -22.25 7.60 22.64
CA ARG A 244 -22.97 8.17 21.51
C ARG A 244 -22.20 9.33 20.87
N ARG A 245 -21.61 10.23 21.68
CA ARG A 245 -20.83 11.37 21.18
C ARG A 245 -19.57 10.91 20.43
N LEU A 246 -18.90 9.87 20.92
CA LEU A 246 -17.69 9.32 20.29
C LEU A 246 -17.97 8.64 18.95
N ARG A 247 -19.23 8.33 18.62
CA ARG A 247 -19.65 7.64 17.39
C ARG A 247 -20.27 8.57 16.34
N VAL A 248 -20.31 9.88 16.59
CA VAL A 248 -20.87 10.86 15.65
C VAL A 248 -19.83 11.19 14.58
N ILE A 249 -20.25 11.13 13.31
CA ILE A 249 -19.50 11.70 12.19
C ILE A 249 -19.88 13.17 12.04
N PRO A 250 -18.94 14.12 12.09
CA PRO A 250 -19.25 15.52 11.87
C PRO A 250 -19.82 15.78 10.47
N ASN A 251 -20.88 16.59 10.36
CA ASN A 251 -21.58 16.84 9.09
C ASN A 251 -20.67 17.36 7.97
N TYR A 252 -19.66 18.18 8.30
CA TYR A 252 -18.72 18.70 7.32
C TYR A 252 -17.90 17.59 6.64
N VAL A 253 -17.70 16.44 7.27
CA VAL A 253 -16.97 15.31 6.66
C VAL A 253 -17.71 14.79 5.42
N LEU A 254 -19.05 14.76 5.47
CA LEU A 254 -19.88 14.34 4.34
C LEU A 254 -20.09 15.47 3.32
N GLU A 255 -20.16 16.73 3.78
CA GLU A 255 -20.25 17.91 2.91
C GLU A 255 -19.04 18.03 1.96
N TYR A 256 -17.85 17.71 2.47
CA TYR A 256 -16.58 17.78 1.74
C TYR A 256 -16.06 16.40 1.32
N ALA A 257 -16.91 15.37 1.32
CA ALA A 257 -16.55 14.02 0.90
C ALA A 257 -16.00 14.01 -0.54
N PRO A 258 -15.01 13.17 -0.87
CA PRO A 258 -14.47 13.11 -2.22
C PRO A 258 -15.48 12.55 -3.21
N LEU A 259 -15.30 12.89 -4.47
CA LEU A 259 -15.90 12.24 -5.64
C LEU A 259 -14.78 11.54 -6.42
N VAL A 260 -15.06 10.36 -6.98
CA VAL A 260 -14.04 9.56 -7.65
C VAL A 260 -14.47 9.26 -9.07
N HIS A 261 -13.76 9.78 -10.07
CA HIS A 261 -13.86 9.28 -11.42
C HIS A 261 -13.13 7.94 -11.51
N LEU A 262 -13.89 6.89 -11.83
CA LEU A 262 -13.34 5.59 -12.20
C LEU A 262 -12.85 5.64 -13.65
N PHE A 263 -11.80 4.90 -13.98
CA PHE A 263 -11.31 4.86 -15.36
C PHE A 263 -12.37 4.27 -16.30
N SER A 264 -12.61 4.91 -17.44
CA SER A 264 -13.67 4.51 -18.39
C SER A 264 -13.46 3.11 -18.98
N GLY A 265 -12.20 2.68 -19.08
CA GLY A 265 -11.80 1.35 -19.55
C GLY A 265 -11.60 0.30 -18.45
N GLU A 266 -12.01 0.59 -17.20
CA GLU A 266 -11.76 -0.31 -16.07
C GLU A 266 -12.38 -1.71 -16.29
N GLN A 267 -11.63 -2.73 -15.91
CA GLN A 267 -12.01 -4.13 -15.98
C GLN A 267 -12.47 -4.69 -14.63
N PHE A 268 -11.98 -4.12 -13.53
CA PHE A 268 -12.21 -4.53 -12.15
C PHE A 268 -12.76 -3.34 -11.36
N TRP A 269 -14.08 -3.36 -11.16
CA TRP A 269 -14.82 -2.24 -10.58
C TRP A 269 -14.79 -2.30 -9.04
N PRO A 270 -15.23 -1.24 -8.32
CA PRO A 270 -15.25 -1.25 -6.85
C PRO A 270 -15.90 -2.51 -6.28
N GLY A 271 -15.23 -3.15 -5.32
CA GLY A 271 -15.65 -4.40 -4.69
C GLY A 271 -16.29 -4.19 -3.33
N ASP A 272 -17.13 -5.13 -2.91
CA ASP A 272 -17.64 -5.21 -1.54
C ASP A 272 -16.78 -6.21 -0.75
N ILE A 273 -16.26 -5.80 0.41
CA ILE A 273 -15.40 -6.68 1.23
C ILE A 273 -16.16 -7.88 1.80
N ALA A 274 -17.48 -7.78 2.03
CA ALA A 274 -18.28 -8.91 2.48
C ALA A 274 -18.44 -9.96 1.36
N GLU A 275 -18.76 -9.51 0.14
CA GLU A 275 -18.80 -10.39 -1.03
C GLU A 275 -17.42 -11.00 -1.30
N HIS A 276 -16.35 -10.21 -1.17
CA HIS A 276 -14.98 -10.70 -1.33
C HIS A 276 -14.74 -11.90 -0.41
N LEU A 277 -14.98 -11.77 0.89
CA LEU A 277 -14.77 -12.84 1.87
C LEU A 277 -15.58 -14.11 1.58
N TYR A 278 -16.77 -13.98 0.99
CA TYR A 278 -17.58 -15.12 0.56
C TYR A 278 -16.90 -15.97 -0.54
N HIS A 279 -15.96 -15.39 -1.30
CA HIS A 279 -15.20 -16.07 -2.33
C HIS A 279 -13.77 -16.44 -1.92
N ILE A 280 -13.46 -16.34 -0.62
CA ILE A 280 -12.14 -16.60 -0.05
C ILE A 280 -12.13 -17.86 0.82
N THR A 281 -10.98 -18.55 0.83
CA THR A 281 -10.57 -19.45 1.90
C THR A 281 -9.27 -18.93 2.53
N PRO A 282 -9.24 -18.59 3.84
CA PRO A 282 -8.01 -18.22 4.54
C PRO A 282 -6.95 -19.32 4.48
N GLN A 283 -5.71 -18.95 4.14
CA GLN A 283 -4.57 -19.86 4.11
C GLN A 283 -3.42 -19.35 4.99
N LEU A 284 -2.78 -20.24 5.74
CA LEU A 284 -1.50 -19.99 6.38
C LEU A 284 -0.41 -20.32 5.36
N ASN A 285 0.14 -19.29 4.71
CA ASN A 285 0.87 -19.41 3.45
C ASN A 285 0.04 -20.11 2.35
N TYR A 286 0.36 -21.36 2.04
CA TYR A 286 -0.28 -22.14 0.97
C TYR A 286 -1.19 -23.26 1.51
N THR A 287 -1.43 -23.27 2.83
CA THR A 287 -2.19 -24.31 3.52
C THR A 287 -3.51 -23.73 4.01
N PRO A 288 -4.67 -24.24 3.58
CA PRO A 288 -5.98 -23.82 4.09
C PRO A 288 -6.09 -23.97 5.61
N ILE A 289 -6.63 -22.95 6.27
CA ILE A 289 -6.86 -22.93 7.73
C ILE A 289 -8.25 -23.48 8.08
N GLN A 290 -9.22 -23.29 7.18
CA GLN A 290 -10.62 -23.71 7.34
C GLN A 290 -11.15 -24.35 6.05
N ALA A 291 -12.31 -24.98 6.13
CA ALA A 291 -12.95 -25.58 4.96
C ALA A 291 -13.46 -24.51 3.99
N GLN A 292 -13.43 -24.78 2.68
CA GLN A 292 -13.91 -23.82 1.67
C GLN A 292 -15.40 -23.47 1.79
N ALA A 293 -16.21 -24.35 2.41
CA ALA A 293 -17.63 -24.10 2.67
C ALA A 293 -17.88 -23.17 3.89
N GLU A 294 -16.85 -22.90 4.68
CA GLU A 294 -16.89 -22.00 5.82
C GLU A 294 -16.25 -20.68 5.39
N HIS A 295 -17.06 -19.64 5.23
CA HIS A 295 -16.58 -18.32 4.81
C HIS A 295 -16.28 -17.45 6.04
N PRO A 296 -15.10 -16.79 6.09
CA PRO A 296 -14.86 -15.80 7.12
C PRO A 296 -15.83 -14.63 6.96
N THR A 297 -16.22 -13.99 8.06
CA THR A 297 -17.15 -12.86 8.05
C THR A 297 -16.47 -11.59 8.55
N LEU A 298 -17.13 -10.45 8.37
CA LEU A 298 -16.62 -9.18 8.88
C LEU A 298 -16.57 -9.10 10.41
N ALA A 299 -17.31 -9.97 11.11
CA ALA A 299 -17.44 -9.98 12.57
C ALA A 299 -16.47 -10.95 13.27
N ASP A 300 -15.77 -11.82 12.53
CA ASP A 300 -14.85 -12.81 13.10
C ASP A 300 -13.45 -12.79 12.44
N LEU A 301 -13.23 -11.94 11.43
CA LEU A 301 -11.98 -11.95 10.66
C LEU A 301 -10.72 -11.74 11.51
N ASN A 302 -10.82 -11.02 12.64
CA ASN A 302 -9.71 -10.82 13.57
C ASN A 302 -9.29 -12.10 14.30
N GLU A 303 -10.16 -13.10 14.42
CA GLU A 303 -9.84 -14.38 15.05
C GLU A 303 -8.72 -15.11 14.29
N LEU A 304 -8.62 -14.89 12.97
CA LEU A 304 -7.54 -15.41 12.14
C LEU A 304 -6.15 -14.96 12.61
N ASN A 305 -6.05 -13.88 13.40
CA ASN A 305 -4.80 -13.44 14.00
C ASN A 305 -4.22 -14.46 15.00
N MET A 306 -5.00 -15.43 15.48
CA MET A 306 -4.49 -16.53 16.30
C MET A 306 -3.37 -17.31 15.60
N TRP A 307 -3.34 -17.31 14.27
CA TRP A 307 -2.33 -17.94 13.45
C TRP A 307 -1.17 -16.99 13.20
N GLN A 308 -0.11 -17.13 14.02
CA GLN A 308 1.13 -16.35 13.87
C GLN A 308 0.90 -14.83 13.82
N ASN A 309 -0.03 -14.33 14.64
CA ASN A 309 -0.41 -12.92 14.71
C ASN A 309 -0.97 -12.37 13.37
N GLY A 310 -1.48 -13.24 12.50
CA GLY A 310 -2.02 -12.89 11.18
C GLY A 310 -0.97 -12.68 10.09
N SER A 311 0.33 -12.55 10.43
CA SER A 311 1.40 -12.13 9.51
C SER A 311 1.57 -13.00 8.26
N TYR A 312 1.18 -14.27 8.34
CA TYR A 312 1.27 -15.23 7.23
C TYR A 312 -0.09 -15.79 6.82
N VAL A 313 -1.17 -15.10 7.20
CA VAL A 313 -2.53 -15.45 6.80
C VAL A 313 -2.90 -14.66 5.55
N PHE A 314 -3.32 -15.38 4.51
CA PHE A 314 -3.67 -14.85 3.19
C PHE A 314 -5.12 -15.17 2.88
N LEU A 315 -5.92 -14.15 2.61
CA LEU A 315 -7.30 -14.28 2.15
C LEU A 315 -7.29 -14.73 0.68
N THR A 316 -7.12 -16.04 0.48
CA THR A 316 -6.85 -16.63 -0.84
C THR A 316 -8.13 -16.94 -1.62
N SER A 317 -8.16 -16.55 -2.89
CA SER A 317 -9.27 -16.76 -3.80
C SER A 317 -9.57 -18.24 -4.02
N ASN A 318 -10.86 -18.58 -3.96
CA ASN A 318 -11.36 -19.90 -4.34
C ASN A 318 -11.38 -20.11 -5.86
N ASP A 319 -11.34 -19.02 -6.63
CA ASP A 319 -11.47 -19.01 -8.08
C ASP A 319 -10.13 -18.71 -8.76
N ASN A 320 -9.96 -19.22 -9.98
CA ASN A 320 -8.84 -18.79 -10.80
C ASN A 320 -9.09 -17.36 -11.32
N VAL A 321 -8.26 -16.42 -10.90
CA VAL A 321 -8.34 -15.00 -11.28
C VAL A 321 -8.27 -14.77 -12.81
N GLU A 322 -7.56 -15.61 -13.56
CA GLU A 322 -7.49 -15.52 -15.03
C GLU A 322 -8.81 -15.90 -15.72
N ASP A 323 -9.72 -16.60 -15.04
CA ASP A 323 -11.07 -16.95 -15.53
C ASP A 323 -12.08 -15.79 -15.37
N ARG A 324 -11.68 -14.73 -14.64
CA ARG A 324 -12.43 -13.49 -14.41
C ARG A 324 -13.83 -13.75 -13.81
N PRO A 325 -13.88 -14.32 -12.59
CA PRO A 325 -15.17 -14.57 -11.95
C PRO A 325 -15.94 -13.25 -11.71
N PRO A 326 -17.28 -13.26 -11.74
CA PRO A 326 -18.08 -12.03 -11.69
C PRO A 326 -17.88 -11.16 -10.45
N TRP A 327 -17.63 -11.75 -9.28
CA TRP A 327 -17.39 -11.03 -8.02
C TRP A 327 -16.05 -10.25 -8.04
N LEU A 328 -15.10 -10.72 -8.84
CA LEU A 328 -13.79 -10.12 -9.01
C LEU A 328 -13.84 -8.99 -10.04
N GLU A 329 -14.57 -9.17 -11.16
CA GLU A 329 -14.87 -8.07 -12.10
C GLU A 329 -15.76 -6.99 -11.47
N ALA A 330 -16.68 -7.36 -10.57
CA ALA A 330 -17.58 -6.48 -9.85
C ALA A 330 -18.42 -5.50 -10.72
N LYS A 331 -18.73 -5.85 -11.97
CA LYS A 331 -19.49 -4.97 -12.91
C LYS A 331 -20.85 -4.51 -12.38
N LYS A 332 -21.45 -5.24 -11.44
CA LYS A 332 -22.70 -4.83 -10.76
C LYS A 332 -22.54 -3.56 -9.92
N ASN A 333 -21.30 -3.17 -9.61
CA ASN A 333 -20.92 -2.02 -8.80
C ASN A 333 -20.52 -0.79 -9.62
N ILE A 334 -20.65 -0.81 -10.95
CA ILE A 334 -20.46 0.40 -11.77
C ILE A 334 -21.45 1.48 -11.28
N PRO A 335 -20.96 2.68 -10.90
CA PRO A 335 -21.82 3.78 -10.48
C PRO A 335 -22.86 4.11 -11.53
N LYS A 336 -24.07 4.45 -11.09
CA LYS A 336 -25.13 4.86 -12.01
C LYS A 336 -24.80 6.24 -12.60
N PRO A 337 -24.89 6.44 -13.93
CA PRO A 337 -24.56 7.71 -14.55
C PRO A 337 -25.52 8.81 -14.09
N ASP A 338 -25.01 10.02 -13.92
CA ASP A 338 -25.82 11.22 -13.69
C ASP A 338 -26.14 11.91 -15.01
N ALA A 339 -27.42 11.90 -15.42
CA ALA A 339 -27.86 12.62 -16.62
C ALA A 339 -27.72 14.16 -16.48
N THR A 340 -27.35 14.65 -15.30
CA THR A 340 -27.12 16.07 -15.01
C THR A 340 -25.65 16.39 -14.69
N GLU A 341 -24.72 15.46 -14.87
CA GLU A 341 -23.29 15.67 -14.60
C GLU A 341 -22.72 16.89 -15.34
N ASP A 342 -23.11 17.06 -16.62
CA ASP A 342 -22.72 18.20 -17.46
C ASP A 342 -23.26 19.56 -16.96
N LYS A 343 -24.21 19.54 -16.02
CA LYS A 343 -24.82 20.75 -15.43
C LYS A 343 -24.27 21.09 -14.05
N LEU A 344 -23.36 20.26 -13.51
CA LEU A 344 -22.76 20.49 -12.20
C LEU A 344 -21.79 21.68 -12.24
N GLU A 345 -21.69 22.41 -11.13
CA GLU A 345 -20.77 23.52 -11.00
C GLU A 345 -19.35 22.98 -10.74
N TRP A 346 -18.50 23.11 -11.76
CA TRP A 346 -17.11 22.68 -11.72
C TRP A 346 -16.18 23.85 -11.36
N HIS A 347 -15.30 23.62 -10.41
CA HIS A 347 -14.13 24.46 -10.15
C HIS A 347 -12.89 23.71 -10.60
N SER A 348 -12.17 24.25 -11.58
CA SER A 348 -11.05 23.57 -12.26
C SER A 348 -9.84 23.24 -11.39
N GLY A 349 -9.77 23.77 -10.17
CA GLY A 349 -8.56 23.74 -9.36
C GLY A 349 -7.53 24.79 -9.80
N ILE A 350 -6.39 24.80 -9.12
CA ILE A 350 -5.28 25.72 -9.38
C ILE A 350 -4.21 24.97 -10.17
N HIS A 351 -3.92 25.40 -11.39
CA HIS A 351 -2.93 24.77 -12.28
C HIS A 351 -1.58 25.49 -12.32
N ASP A 352 -1.55 26.76 -11.91
CA ASP A 352 -0.33 27.58 -11.92
C ASP A 352 0.38 27.51 -10.57
N VAL A 353 1.71 27.58 -10.60
CA VAL A 353 2.53 27.66 -9.37
C VAL A 353 2.33 29.03 -8.72
N GLN A 354 1.41 29.12 -7.75
CA GLN A 354 1.36 30.24 -6.82
C GLN A 354 2.50 30.12 -5.78
N GLU A 355 2.96 31.25 -5.23
CA GLU A 355 3.90 31.27 -4.11
C GLU A 355 3.45 30.29 -3.00
N ALA A 356 4.40 29.57 -2.42
CA ALA A 356 4.10 28.64 -1.34
C ALA A 356 3.38 29.37 -0.21
N ILE A 357 2.28 28.78 0.30
CA ILE A 357 1.64 29.24 1.53
C ILE A 357 2.73 29.37 2.60
N ALA A 358 2.80 30.54 3.24
CA ALA A 358 3.80 30.77 4.27
C ALA A 358 3.64 29.71 5.36
N VAL A 359 4.75 29.16 5.87
CA VAL A 359 4.74 28.14 6.94
C VAL A 359 3.89 28.61 8.14
N SER A 360 3.82 29.93 8.38
CA SER A 360 2.96 30.56 9.39
C SER A 360 1.47 30.30 9.23
N ASP A 361 0.95 30.12 8.00
CA ASP A 361 -0.46 29.81 7.75
C ASP A 361 -0.77 28.30 7.94
N MET A 362 0.28 27.49 8.13
CA MET A 362 0.23 26.03 8.30
C MET A 362 0.52 25.58 9.74
N GLU A 363 1.02 26.48 10.60
CA GLU A 363 1.60 26.17 11.93
C GLU A 363 0.65 25.39 12.85
N ASP A 364 -0.67 25.61 12.76
CA ASP A 364 -1.62 25.04 13.73
C ASP A 364 -2.23 23.67 13.33
N TRP A 365 -2.12 23.25 12.07
CA TRP A 365 -2.83 22.04 11.57
C TRP A 365 -1.95 21.06 10.79
N HIS A 366 -0.74 21.48 10.40
CA HIS A 366 0.16 20.70 9.55
C HIS A 366 0.79 19.50 10.28
N ASP A 367 1.17 19.66 11.55
CA ASP A 367 1.80 18.61 12.37
C ASP A 367 1.16 18.57 13.77
N VAL A 368 0.40 17.50 14.05
CA VAL A 368 -0.32 17.31 15.33
C VAL A 368 0.62 16.83 16.46
N GLY A 369 1.81 17.41 16.60
CA GLY A 369 2.81 16.97 17.59
C GLY A 369 2.27 16.84 19.03
N SER A 370 2.88 15.96 19.82
CA SER A 370 2.63 15.86 21.26
C SER A 370 3.00 17.19 21.94
N SER A 371 2.05 17.89 22.55
CA SER A 371 2.36 19.08 23.36
C SER A 371 3.16 18.69 24.62
N PRO A 372 3.94 19.60 25.28
CA PRO A 372 4.16 21.03 25.00
C PRO A 372 5.66 21.47 25.08
N PRO A 373 5.98 22.77 24.91
CA PRO A 373 7.04 23.40 25.71
C PRO A 373 6.45 24.31 26.80
N LYS A 374 6.73 23.95 28.05
CA LYS A 374 6.77 24.89 29.16
C LYS A 374 7.88 25.93 28.92
N GLU A 375 7.65 27.11 29.49
CA GLU A 375 8.63 28.11 29.92
C GLU A 375 9.26 29.05 28.87
N ARG A 376 8.67 30.26 28.81
CA ARG A 376 9.47 31.49 28.81
C ARG A 376 8.73 32.61 29.53
N GLY A 377 9.27 33.07 30.67
CA GLY A 377 8.88 34.32 31.33
C GLY A 377 9.00 34.28 32.85
N ASN A 378 10.04 34.93 33.37
CA ASN A 378 10.44 34.99 34.78
C ASN A 378 9.58 35.93 35.66
N GLU A 379 9.75 35.72 36.98
CA GLU A 379 9.58 36.64 38.13
C GLU A 379 8.18 36.83 38.77
N ALA A 380 7.98 36.00 39.80
CA ALA A 380 7.53 36.31 41.17
C ALA A 380 6.19 37.03 41.41
N ASP A 381 5.22 36.27 41.91
CA ASP A 381 4.37 36.70 43.05
C ASP A 381 3.91 35.47 43.85
N PRO A 382 4.29 35.30 45.13
CA PRO A 382 3.89 34.17 45.95
C PRO A 382 2.73 34.60 46.84
N ASP A 383 1.50 34.58 46.33
CA ASP A 383 0.26 34.42 47.11
C ASP A 383 -0.97 34.55 46.19
N SER A 384 -1.53 33.42 45.75
CA SER A 384 -2.99 33.33 45.62
C SER A 384 -3.44 31.88 45.62
N HIS A 385 -4.34 31.59 46.54
CA HIS A 385 -4.97 30.30 46.76
C HIS A 385 -5.70 29.81 45.50
N SER A 386 -5.43 28.57 45.11
CA SER A 386 -6.24 27.82 44.17
C SER A 386 -7.66 27.63 44.74
N SER A 387 -8.62 28.34 44.16
CA SER A 387 -10.04 28.02 44.25
C SER A 387 -10.57 27.62 42.87
N PRO A 388 -11.54 26.70 42.78
CA PRO A 388 -12.00 26.13 41.52
C PRO A 388 -12.78 27.17 40.71
N ILE A 389 -12.50 27.31 39.42
CA ILE A 389 -13.26 28.22 38.57
C ILE A 389 -14.64 27.59 38.26
N PRO A 390 -15.75 28.33 38.46
CA PRO A 390 -17.12 27.83 38.39
C PRO A 390 -17.61 27.60 36.95
N ALA A 391 -18.61 26.73 36.85
CA ALA A 391 -19.40 26.50 35.65
C ALA A 391 -20.25 27.72 35.29
N GLU A 392 -19.66 28.75 34.67
CA GLU A 392 -20.38 29.91 34.12
C GLU A 392 -19.46 30.69 33.16
N ALA A 393 -19.16 30.12 32.00
CA ALA A 393 -18.66 30.84 30.82
C ALA A 393 -18.99 30.10 29.52
N ALA A 394 -20.13 29.39 29.50
CA ALA A 394 -20.70 28.76 28.32
C ALA A 394 -21.92 29.58 27.87
N GLU A 395 -21.67 30.75 27.31
CA GLU A 395 -22.65 31.52 26.52
C GLU A 395 -21.84 32.14 25.36
N LYS A 396 -22.18 32.05 24.07
CA LYS A 396 -23.48 31.97 23.43
C LYS A 396 -23.22 31.60 21.96
N TYR A 397 -23.54 30.37 21.55
CA TYR A 397 -23.90 30.09 20.17
C TYR A 397 -25.41 29.88 20.18
N ASP A 398 -26.13 30.82 19.56
CA ASP A 398 -27.59 30.79 19.45
C ASP A 398 -28.00 29.53 18.67
N ILE A 399 -28.36 28.47 19.41
CA ILE A 399 -29.13 27.35 18.88
C ILE A 399 -30.54 27.90 18.70
N VAL A 400 -30.85 28.29 17.47
CA VAL A 400 -32.22 28.56 17.08
C VAL A 400 -32.95 27.21 17.13
N ASP A 401 -33.86 27.11 18.09
CA ASP A 401 -34.87 26.07 18.22
C ASP A 401 -35.76 26.08 16.97
N ASP A 402 -35.39 25.28 15.98
CA ASP A 402 -36.24 24.96 14.84
C ASP A 402 -36.63 23.48 14.94
N LYS A 403 -37.75 23.28 15.66
CA LYS A 403 -38.74 22.21 15.50
C LYS A 403 -38.22 20.94 14.82
N LEU A 404 -37.99 19.92 15.67
CA LEU A 404 -38.05 18.49 15.37
C LEU A 404 -38.77 18.16 14.05
N ALA A 405 -38.01 18.12 12.95
CA ALA A 405 -38.41 17.39 11.76
C ALA A 405 -38.31 15.89 12.10
N PRO A 406 -39.34 15.08 11.82
CA PRO A 406 -39.32 13.66 12.16
C PRO A 406 -38.16 12.97 11.46
N TRP A 407 -37.37 12.25 12.26
CA TRP A 407 -36.41 11.27 11.82
C TRP A 407 -37.11 10.26 10.92
N PRO A 408 -36.62 9.96 9.70
CA PRO A 408 -37.07 8.77 9.01
C PRO A 408 -36.35 7.56 9.61
N ASP A 409 -36.85 7.09 10.76
CA ASP A 409 -36.67 5.71 11.19
C ASP A 409 -37.68 4.85 10.43
N THR A 410 -37.20 3.97 9.55
CA THR A 410 -37.50 2.53 9.54
C THR A 410 -37.21 1.90 8.17
N ARG A 411 -36.36 0.86 8.23
CA ARG A 411 -36.30 -0.31 7.35
C ARG A 411 -35.90 -0.09 5.89
N GLY A 412 -35.03 -1.00 5.44
CA GLY A 412 -34.97 -1.40 4.05
C GLY A 412 -36.38 -1.73 3.56
N ILE A 413 -36.96 -0.80 2.82
CA ILE A 413 -38.06 -1.07 1.90
C ILE A 413 -37.43 -1.03 0.52
N ARG A 414 -37.33 -2.24 -0.01
CA ARG A 414 -37.06 -2.62 -1.39
C ARG A 414 -37.58 -1.59 -2.41
N ASP A 415 -36.73 -1.38 -3.41
CA ASP A 415 -37.11 -1.16 -4.82
C ASP A 415 -37.52 0.21 -5.40
N GLU A 416 -37.39 1.35 -4.69
CA GLU A 416 -37.61 2.67 -5.35
C GLU A 416 -36.48 3.71 -5.23
N LYS A 417 -35.40 3.47 -4.47
CA LYS A 417 -34.25 4.41 -4.32
C LYS A 417 -32.92 3.96 -4.96
N ASN A 418 -32.95 2.98 -5.86
CA ASN A 418 -31.73 2.42 -6.50
C ASN A 418 -31.20 3.23 -7.71
N ASN A 419 -31.80 4.38 -8.03
CA ASN A 419 -31.44 5.24 -9.17
C ASN A 419 -30.77 6.57 -8.76
N ILE A 420 -30.08 6.60 -7.63
CA ILE A 420 -29.32 7.80 -7.22
C ILE A 420 -28.04 7.86 -8.08
N PRO A 421 -27.81 8.96 -8.83
CA PRO A 421 -26.60 9.11 -9.60
C PRO A 421 -25.33 9.04 -8.76
N GLY A 422 -24.26 8.50 -9.35
CA GLY A 422 -22.98 8.30 -8.70
C GLY A 422 -22.95 7.19 -7.65
N ARG A 423 -24.07 6.56 -7.31
CA ARG A 423 -24.09 5.47 -6.31
C ARG A 423 -23.55 4.16 -6.90
N SER A 424 -22.51 3.60 -6.26
CA SER A 424 -22.08 2.20 -6.43
C SER A 424 -22.85 1.26 -5.50
N LYS A 425 -23.04 0.00 -5.91
CA LYS A 425 -23.56 -1.06 -5.02
C LYS A 425 -22.53 -1.48 -3.96
N ALA A 426 -21.24 -1.43 -4.29
CA ALA A 426 -20.17 -1.60 -3.31
C ALA A 426 -20.11 -0.38 -2.38
N PRO A 427 -20.01 -0.58 -1.05
CA PRO A 427 -19.83 0.51 -0.11
C PRO A 427 -18.37 0.97 -0.05
N ALA A 428 -18.16 2.28 0.09
CA ALA A 428 -16.87 2.79 0.57
C ALA A 428 -16.76 2.62 2.11
N VAL A 429 -15.55 2.73 2.65
CA VAL A 429 -15.35 2.75 4.11
C VAL A 429 -14.83 4.11 4.55
N LEU A 430 -15.56 4.77 5.45
CA LEU A 430 -15.18 6.04 6.06
C LEU A 430 -14.64 5.79 7.46
N ILE A 431 -13.40 6.18 7.73
CA ILE A 431 -12.82 6.17 9.08
C ILE A 431 -12.44 7.59 9.47
N VAL A 432 -13.09 8.13 10.50
CA VAL A 432 -12.83 9.47 11.04
C VAL A 432 -11.97 9.39 12.29
N VAL A 433 -10.87 10.12 12.28
CA VAL A 433 -9.90 10.18 13.39
C VAL A 433 -9.89 11.60 13.94
N ASP A 434 -10.39 11.76 15.17
CA ASP A 434 -10.19 13.01 15.92
C ASP A 434 -8.74 13.06 16.43
N LYS A 435 -8.03 14.13 16.08
CA LYS A 435 -6.64 14.37 16.44
C LYS A 435 -6.50 15.36 17.59
N GLY A 436 -7.61 15.91 18.09
CA GLY A 436 -7.63 16.99 19.06
C GLY A 436 -7.36 18.35 18.42
N ASN A 437 -7.49 19.43 19.21
CA ASN A 437 -7.24 20.81 18.79
C ASN A 437 -8.00 21.22 17.50
N GLY A 438 -9.21 20.68 17.32
CA GLY A 438 -10.04 20.95 16.13
C GLY A 438 -9.53 20.29 14.84
N ILE A 439 -8.53 19.41 14.91
CA ILE A 439 -8.00 18.67 13.77
C ILE A 439 -8.72 17.34 13.65
N VAL A 440 -9.28 17.07 12.47
CA VAL A 440 -9.97 15.81 12.17
C VAL A 440 -9.50 15.29 10.83
N ASP A 441 -9.11 14.03 10.79
CA ASP A 441 -8.71 13.31 9.59
C ASP A 441 -9.85 12.38 9.15
N ALA A 442 -10.37 12.56 7.94
CA ALA A 442 -11.38 11.68 7.34
C ALA A 442 -10.78 10.83 6.23
N PHE A 443 -10.54 9.55 6.52
CA PHE A 443 -10.05 8.57 5.57
C PHE A 443 -11.22 7.94 4.81
N TRP A 444 -11.20 8.04 3.49
CA TRP A 444 -12.11 7.34 2.59
C TRP A 444 -11.35 6.20 1.91
N PHE A 445 -11.71 4.97 2.25
CA PHE A 445 -11.13 3.76 1.68
C PHE A 445 -12.01 3.20 0.56
N TYR A 446 -11.34 2.75 -0.50
CA TYR A 446 -11.91 2.17 -1.69
C TYR A 446 -11.35 0.77 -1.84
N PHE A 447 -12.23 -0.22 -1.92
CA PHE A 447 -11.83 -1.61 -2.08
C PHE A 447 -12.09 -2.09 -3.50
N TYR A 448 -11.17 -2.87 -4.04
CA TYR A 448 -11.35 -3.62 -5.29
C TYR A 448 -10.99 -5.08 -5.03
N SER A 449 -11.76 -6.02 -5.58
CA SER A 449 -11.48 -7.44 -5.37
C SER A 449 -10.21 -7.93 -6.08
N PHE A 450 -9.63 -7.12 -6.97
CA PHE A 450 -8.42 -7.45 -7.71
C PHE A 450 -7.75 -6.21 -8.26
N ASN A 451 -6.43 -6.12 -8.08
CA ASN A 451 -5.57 -5.15 -8.73
C ASN A 451 -4.97 -5.76 -10.00
N LEU A 452 -5.18 -5.08 -11.12
CA LEU A 452 -4.54 -5.42 -12.38
C LEU A 452 -3.28 -4.57 -12.55
N GLY A 453 -2.16 -5.12 -12.12
CA GLY A 453 -0.87 -4.44 -12.06
C GLY A 453 -0.35 -3.99 -13.42
N ASN A 454 0.78 -3.28 -13.42
CA ASN A 454 1.21 -2.48 -14.56
C ASN A 454 1.96 -3.22 -15.66
N ILE A 455 2.00 -2.59 -16.84
CA ILE A 455 2.66 -3.13 -18.04
C ILE A 455 4.01 -2.44 -18.24
N VAL A 456 5.09 -3.23 -18.31
CA VAL A 456 6.42 -2.78 -18.73
C VAL A 456 6.86 -3.61 -19.92
N LEU A 457 7.21 -2.97 -21.04
CA LEU A 457 7.67 -3.65 -22.26
C LEU A 457 6.73 -4.78 -22.73
N ASN A 458 5.42 -4.54 -22.69
CA ASN A 458 4.37 -5.51 -23.02
C ASN A 458 4.30 -6.74 -22.11
N VAL A 459 4.78 -6.63 -20.86
CA VAL A 459 4.70 -7.67 -19.84
C VAL A 459 4.07 -7.09 -18.57
N ARG A 460 3.14 -7.83 -17.95
CA ARG A 460 2.39 -7.35 -16.78
C ARG A 460 3.01 -7.83 -15.47
N PHE A 461 3.05 -6.99 -14.46
CA PHE A 461 3.58 -7.30 -13.14
C PHE A 461 2.71 -6.73 -12.02
N GLY A 462 2.76 -7.37 -10.85
CA GLY A 462 2.12 -6.85 -9.64
C GLY A 462 0.62 -7.06 -9.55
N ASN A 463 0.04 -8.04 -10.27
CA ASN A 463 -1.36 -8.38 -10.05
C ASN A 463 -1.53 -8.95 -8.64
N HIS A 464 -2.64 -8.63 -7.97
CA HIS A 464 -2.98 -9.28 -6.70
C HIS A 464 -4.50 -9.30 -6.48
N VAL A 465 -4.95 -10.33 -5.77
CA VAL A 465 -6.33 -10.39 -5.25
C VAL A 465 -6.44 -9.40 -4.11
N GLY A 466 -7.59 -8.71 -4.04
CA GLY A 466 -7.90 -7.65 -3.10
C GLY A 466 -7.01 -6.41 -3.25
N ASP A 467 -7.58 -5.25 -3.03
CA ASP A 467 -6.87 -3.99 -3.18
C ASP A 467 -7.49 -2.90 -2.33
N TRP A 468 -6.64 -2.13 -1.63
CA TRP A 468 -7.06 -1.09 -0.71
C TRP A 468 -6.40 0.23 -1.07
N GLU A 469 -7.21 1.12 -1.64
CA GLU A 469 -6.84 2.49 -1.96
C GLU A 469 -7.55 3.46 -1.03
N HIS A 470 -7.01 4.66 -0.86
CA HIS A 470 -7.64 5.66 -0.01
C HIS A 470 -7.31 7.10 -0.38
N SER A 471 -8.18 7.97 0.11
CA SER A 471 -7.89 9.39 0.22
C SER A 471 -8.11 9.85 1.66
N LEU A 472 -7.39 10.89 2.07
CA LEU A 472 -7.59 11.53 3.38
C LEU A 472 -7.91 13.00 3.15
N VAL A 473 -8.99 13.49 3.75
CA VAL A 473 -9.23 14.94 3.90
C VAL A 473 -8.93 15.34 5.35
N ARG A 474 -8.01 16.29 5.55
CA ARG A 474 -7.74 16.89 6.86
C ARG A 474 -8.53 18.17 7.04
N PHE A 475 -9.22 18.26 8.17
CA PHE A 475 -9.98 19.42 8.60
C PHE A 475 -9.29 20.10 9.76
N HIS A 476 -9.44 21.43 9.84
CA HIS A 476 -9.10 22.23 11.01
C HIS A 476 -10.28 23.15 11.33
N HIS A 477 -10.86 22.99 12.52
CA HIS A 477 -12.10 23.65 12.95
C HIS A 477 -13.24 23.51 11.92
N GLY A 478 -13.41 22.29 11.40
CA GLY A 478 -14.46 21.96 10.42
C GLY A 478 -14.22 22.46 8.99
N LYS A 479 -13.09 23.13 8.71
CA LYS A 479 -12.73 23.58 7.35
C LYS A 479 -11.69 22.64 6.74
N PRO A 480 -11.87 22.16 5.51
CA PRO A 480 -10.89 21.31 4.87
C PRO A 480 -9.62 22.10 4.54
N LYS A 481 -8.45 21.48 4.72
CA LYS A 481 -7.13 22.13 4.56
C LYS A 481 -6.24 21.43 3.55
N ALA A 482 -6.20 20.11 3.57
CA ALA A 482 -5.38 19.32 2.67
C ALA A 482 -6.06 17.99 2.36
N VAL A 483 -5.68 17.42 1.22
CA VAL A 483 -6.06 16.09 0.79
C VAL A 483 -4.81 15.28 0.49
N PHE A 484 -4.80 14.01 0.86
CA PHE A 484 -3.77 13.05 0.47
C PHE A 484 -4.40 11.96 -0.41
N PHE A 485 -3.67 11.56 -1.44
CA PHE A 485 -4.04 10.47 -2.33
C PHE A 485 -3.04 9.33 -2.21
N SER A 486 -3.51 8.08 -2.06
CA SER A 486 -2.63 6.92 -2.13
C SER A 486 -2.22 6.62 -3.56
N GLU A 487 -0.92 6.37 -3.74
CA GLU A 487 -0.32 6.01 -5.01
C GLU A 487 0.62 4.82 -4.78
N HIS A 488 0.10 3.61 -4.96
CA HIS A 488 0.82 2.36 -4.68
C HIS A 488 1.27 2.29 -3.21
N SER A 489 2.58 2.15 -2.96
CA SER A 489 3.18 2.18 -1.62
C SER A 489 3.46 3.60 -1.10
N PHE A 490 3.10 4.64 -1.85
CA PHE A 490 3.35 6.05 -1.55
C PHE A 490 2.06 6.88 -1.65
N GLY A 491 2.21 8.18 -1.80
CA GLY A 491 1.13 9.11 -2.08
C GLY A 491 1.58 10.55 -1.98
N ASP A 492 0.83 11.43 -2.62
CA ASP A 492 1.08 12.87 -2.63
C ASP A 492 0.00 13.62 -1.85
N ALA A 493 0.40 14.75 -1.24
CA ALA A 493 -0.49 15.66 -0.53
C ALA A 493 -0.68 16.98 -1.30
N TYR A 494 -1.92 17.46 -1.30
CA TYR A 494 -2.33 18.69 -1.98
C TYR A 494 -3.10 19.59 -1.00
N SER A 495 -2.93 20.90 -1.14
CA SER A 495 -3.82 21.86 -0.49
C SER A 495 -5.23 21.64 -1.02
N TYR A 496 -6.22 21.75 -0.14
CA TYR A 496 -7.61 21.53 -0.53
C TYR A 496 -8.03 22.46 -1.67
N ASP A 497 -7.61 23.72 -1.61
CA ASP A 497 -7.94 24.75 -2.61
C ASP A 497 -7.36 24.45 -3.99
N ALA A 498 -6.24 23.73 -4.05
CA ALA A 498 -5.57 23.39 -5.30
C ALA A 498 -6.38 22.45 -6.20
N LEU A 499 -7.22 21.59 -5.61
CA LEU A 499 -7.88 20.50 -6.31
C LEU A 499 -9.06 20.95 -7.18
N GLU A 500 -9.33 20.19 -8.22
CA GLU A 500 -10.61 20.25 -8.92
C GLU A 500 -11.77 19.86 -7.99
N LYS A 501 -12.91 20.55 -8.11
CA LYS A 501 -14.08 20.32 -7.25
C LYS A 501 -15.37 20.36 -8.05
N ILE A 502 -16.35 19.56 -7.61
CA ILE A 502 -17.75 19.73 -7.98
C ILE A 502 -18.49 20.28 -6.76
N GLY A 503 -18.99 21.51 -6.87
CA GLY A 503 -19.43 22.28 -5.71
C GLY A 503 -18.32 22.36 -4.66
N LYS A 504 -18.57 21.81 -3.47
CA LYS A 504 -17.59 21.81 -2.37
C LYS A 504 -16.66 20.59 -2.39
N ARG A 505 -16.93 19.57 -3.18
CA ARG A 505 -16.34 18.23 -3.03
C ARG A 505 -15.14 18.05 -3.97
N PRO A 506 -13.99 17.54 -3.48
CA PRO A 506 -12.81 17.35 -4.31
C PRO A 506 -13.03 16.18 -5.25
N VAL A 507 -12.52 16.30 -6.48
CA VAL A 507 -12.57 15.26 -7.51
C VAL A 507 -11.24 14.53 -7.54
N ILE A 508 -11.32 13.20 -7.50
CA ILE A 508 -10.20 12.27 -7.49
C ILE A 508 -10.34 11.36 -8.72
N TYR A 509 -9.22 10.93 -9.29
CA TYR A 509 -9.19 10.07 -10.46
C TYR A 509 -8.51 8.75 -10.13
N SER A 510 -9.23 7.64 -10.28
CA SER A 510 -8.72 6.28 -10.07
C SER A 510 -8.00 5.77 -11.33
N ALA A 511 -6.78 5.28 -11.16
CA ALA A 511 -6.00 4.72 -12.25
C ALA A 511 -6.52 3.35 -12.69
N THR A 512 -6.34 3.04 -13.98
CA THR A 512 -6.77 1.76 -14.53
C THR A 512 -5.98 0.59 -13.96
N GLY A 513 -6.69 -0.38 -13.39
CA GLY A 513 -6.14 -1.63 -12.88
C GLY A 513 -5.34 -1.51 -11.57
N THR A 514 -4.45 -0.53 -11.46
CA THR A 514 -3.67 -0.27 -10.24
C THR A 514 -4.48 0.46 -9.18
N HIS A 515 -5.53 1.16 -9.58
CA HIS A 515 -6.41 1.96 -8.73
C HIS A 515 -5.71 3.05 -7.92
N ALA A 516 -4.47 3.43 -8.22
CA ALA A 516 -3.86 4.58 -7.57
C ALA A 516 -4.69 5.85 -7.80
N MET A 517 -4.70 6.72 -6.80
CA MET A 517 -5.55 7.91 -6.74
C MET A 517 -4.77 9.15 -7.17
N TYR A 518 -5.31 9.92 -8.12
CA TYR A 518 -4.63 11.10 -8.68
C TYR A 518 -5.51 12.36 -8.67
N PRO A 519 -4.90 13.57 -8.65
CA PRO A 519 -5.61 14.85 -8.71
C PRO A 519 -6.14 15.21 -10.11
N THR A 520 -5.61 14.61 -11.17
CA THR A 520 -5.91 14.99 -12.56
C THR A 520 -6.12 13.77 -13.45
N PRO A 521 -6.93 13.88 -14.52
CA PRO A 521 -6.97 12.87 -15.56
C PRO A 521 -5.68 12.91 -16.39
N GLY A 522 -5.32 11.79 -17.03
CA GLY A 522 -4.13 11.70 -17.87
C GLY A 522 -3.15 10.63 -17.42
N SER A 523 -1.92 10.74 -17.91
CA SER A 523 -0.86 9.76 -17.67
C SER A 523 0.05 10.22 -16.55
N HIS A 524 0.28 9.34 -15.57
CA HIS A 524 1.04 9.64 -14.35
C HIS A 524 2.26 8.72 -14.27
N ALA A 525 3.46 9.25 -14.48
CA ALA A 525 4.69 8.46 -14.44
C ALA A 525 5.28 8.44 -13.03
N TYR A 526 5.44 7.26 -12.42
CA TYR A 526 5.80 7.19 -11.00
C TYR A 526 7.09 6.41 -10.67
N ILE A 527 7.62 5.50 -11.51
CA ILE A 527 8.89 4.80 -11.22
C ILE A 527 9.66 4.45 -12.52
N LEU A 528 11.01 4.50 -12.45
CA LEU A 528 12.05 4.23 -13.48
C LEU A 528 12.42 5.40 -14.44
N PRO A 529 13.72 5.56 -14.76
CA PRO A 529 14.18 6.50 -15.79
C PRO A 529 13.43 6.29 -17.11
N LEU A 530 13.08 7.38 -17.80
CA LEU A 530 12.28 7.41 -19.04
C LEU A 530 10.77 7.19 -18.88
N GLY A 531 10.26 7.09 -17.65
CA GLY A 531 8.82 6.97 -17.38
C GLY A 531 8.23 5.67 -17.94
N LEU A 532 8.91 4.55 -17.69
CA LEU A 532 8.52 3.23 -18.20
C LEU A 532 7.32 2.64 -17.46
N LEU A 533 7.06 3.07 -16.22
CA LEU A 533 5.82 2.80 -15.50
C LEU A 533 4.96 4.07 -15.51
N ARG A 534 3.72 3.91 -15.96
CA ARG A 534 2.74 4.99 -16.01
C ARG A 534 1.37 4.44 -15.67
N ASP A 535 0.69 5.16 -14.81
CA ASP A 535 -0.72 4.98 -14.58
C ASP A 535 -1.51 5.86 -15.55
N GLN A 536 -2.74 5.46 -15.81
CA GLN A 536 -3.65 6.18 -16.69
C GLN A 536 -4.98 6.38 -15.99
N THR A 537 -5.43 7.62 -15.99
CA THR A 537 -6.69 8.08 -15.41
C THR A 537 -7.50 8.85 -16.45
N ASP A 538 -8.82 8.91 -16.29
CA ASP A 538 -9.72 9.71 -17.13
C ASP A 538 -11.03 10.07 -16.40
N ARG A 539 -11.92 10.80 -17.08
CA ARG A 539 -13.27 11.14 -16.60
C ARG A 539 -14.28 10.05 -16.95
N GLY A 540 -14.01 8.81 -16.58
CA GLY A 540 -14.98 7.73 -16.68
C GLY A 540 -16.11 7.87 -15.64
N PRO A 541 -16.83 6.80 -15.29
CA PRO A 541 -17.98 6.87 -14.40
C PRO A 541 -17.67 7.59 -13.08
N LEU A 542 -18.43 8.63 -12.76
CA LEU A 542 -18.32 9.35 -11.50
C LEU A 542 -18.95 8.54 -10.37
N TRP A 543 -18.15 8.16 -9.38
CA TRP A 543 -18.57 7.52 -8.14
C TRP A 543 -18.68 8.55 -7.02
N ASP A 544 -19.78 8.48 -6.28
CA ASP A 544 -20.04 9.23 -5.06
C ASP A 544 -20.00 8.28 -3.84
N PRO A 545 -18.84 8.16 -3.15
CA PRO A 545 -18.68 7.37 -1.93
C PRO A 545 -19.69 7.71 -0.82
N ALA A 546 -20.16 8.96 -0.75
CA ALA A 546 -21.11 9.40 0.28
C ALA A 546 -22.55 8.86 0.06
N ARG A 547 -22.82 8.18 -1.06
CA ARG A 547 -24.14 7.55 -1.34
C ARG A 547 -24.24 6.10 -0.87
N ASN A 548 -23.12 5.47 -0.52
CA ASN A 548 -23.08 4.10 -0.01
C ASN A 548 -21.77 3.87 0.74
N TYR A 549 -21.81 3.91 2.07
CA TYR A 549 -20.61 3.75 2.90
C TYR A 549 -20.91 3.11 4.26
N HIS A 550 -19.89 2.49 4.85
CA HIS A 550 -19.85 2.15 6.26
C HIS A 550 -18.90 3.10 6.99
N ALA A 551 -19.39 3.75 8.05
CA ALA A 551 -18.63 4.76 8.77
C ALA A 551 -18.20 4.29 10.16
N TYR A 552 -17.01 4.73 10.54
CA TYR A 552 -16.39 4.44 11.81
C TYR A 552 -15.71 5.68 12.37
N THR A 553 -15.64 5.76 13.70
CA THR A 553 -14.69 6.63 14.39
C THR A 553 -13.56 5.78 14.93
N TYR A 554 -12.34 6.31 14.88
CA TYR A 554 -11.14 5.59 15.31
C TYR A 554 -10.36 6.40 16.33
N ASP A 555 -10.23 5.84 17.53
CA ASP A 555 -9.34 6.33 18.57
C ASP A 555 -7.96 5.72 18.37
N HIS A 556 -7.10 6.48 17.69
CA HIS A 556 -5.76 6.03 17.34
C HIS A 556 -4.80 5.89 18.53
N ASN A 557 -5.11 6.48 19.69
CA ASN A 557 -4.27 6.37 20.89
C ASN A 557 -4.51 5.04 21.61
N ASN A 558 -5.77 4.60 21.64
CA ASN A 558 -6.18 3.36 22.29
C ASN A 558 -6.38 2.19 21.30
N ASP A 559 -6.19 2.42 19.99
CA ASP A 559 -6.44 1.45 18.91
C ASP A 559 -7.87 0.89 18.93
N VAL A 560 -8.86 1.79 19.12
CA VAL A 560 -10.29 1.43 19.22
C VAL A 560 -11.08 1.97 18.04
N LEU A 561 -11.58 1.07 17.20
CA LEU A 561 -12.56 1.37 16.14
C LEU A 561 -13.99 1.26 16.69
N ARG A 562 -14.84 2.22 16.35
CA ARG A 562 -16.27 2.20 16.71
C ARG A 562 -17.11 2.39 15.46
N ALA A 563 -18.11 1.53 15.29
CA ALA A 563 -19.16 1.75 14.30
C ALA A 563 -19.88 3.09 14.59
N ALA A 564 -19.99 3.93 13.56
CA ALA A 564 -20.64 5.22 13.67
C ALA A 564 -22.15 5.07 13.88
N ASN A 565 -22.79 6.11 14.43
CA ASN A 565 -24.24 6.13 14.65
C ASN A 565 -25.08 5.96 13.36
N VAL A 566 -24.52 6.35 12.21
CA VAL A 566 -25.17 6.20 10.89
C VAL A 566 -25.12 4.77 10.35
N THR A 567 -24.18 3.94 10.84
CA THR A 567 -24.03 2.52 10.48
C THR A 567 -23.73 1.69 11.74
N PRO A 568 -24.65 1.67 12.73
CA PRO A 568 -24.36 1.23 14.10
C PRO A 568 -24.10 -0.28 14.22
N HIS A 569 -24.58 -1.06 13.26
CA HIS A 569 -24.46 -2.52 13.22
C HIS A 569 -23.30 -3.01 12.34
N ALA A 570 -22.49 -2.09 11.80
CA ALA A 570 -21.32 -2.45 11.01
C ALA A 570 -20.28 -3.13 11.91
N PRO A 571 -19.79 -4.34 11.57
CA PRO A 571 -18.76 -5.02 12.36
C PRO A 571 -17.46 -4.22 12.41
N THR A 572 -16.68 -4.40 13.47
CA THR A 572 -15.40 -3.71 13.66
C THR A 572 -14.20 -4.66 13.55
N GLU A 573 -14.45 -5.95 13.63
CA GLU A 573 -13.46 -7.01 13.77
C GLU A 573 -12.60 -7.14 12.49
N TRP A 574 -13.20 -6.99 11.30
CA TRP A 574 -12.48 -6.97 10.03
C TRP A 574 -11.32 -5.95 9.97
N PHE A 575 -11.43 -4.82 10.68
CA PHE A 575 -10.38 -3.80 10.70
C PHE A 575 -9.11 -4.28 11.43
N TYR A 576 -9.27 -5.20 12.38
CA TYR A 576 -8.17 -5.73 13.19
C TYR A 576 -7.48 -6.94 12.56
N PHE A 577 -7.98 -7.47 11.45
CA PHE A 577 -7.30 -8.53 10.72
C PHE A 577 -5.91 -8.07 10.26
N ALA A 578 -4.87 -8.79 10.69
CA ALA A 578 -3.47 -8.42 10.51
C ALA A 578 -2.79 -9.08 9.31
N GLY A 579 -3.50 -9.96 8.60
CA GLY A 579 -2.99 -10.63 7.42
C GLY A 579 -3.23 -9.88 6.12
N HIS A 580 -3.01 -10.60 5.02
CA HIS A 580 -3.09 -10.09 3.65
C HIS A 580 -4.50 -10.27 3.09
N TRP A 581 -5.06 -9.18 2.57
CA TRP A 581 -6.32 -9.12 1.84
C TRP A 581 -6.15 -9.63 0.40
N GLY A 582 -5.76 -10.89 0.26
CA GLY A 582 -5.58 -11.55 -1.02
C GLY A 582 -4.65 -12.74 -0.94
N ASP A 583 -4.46 -13.37 -2.10
CA ASP A 583 -3.57 -14.51 -2.29
C ASP A 583 -2.13 -14.19 -1.86
N LYS A 584 -1.42 -15.22 -1.42
CA LYS A 584 0.05 -15.20 -1.40
C LYS A 584 0.58 -15.24 -2.85
N PHE A 585 1.81 -14.77 -3.07
CA PHE A 585 2.57 -15.02 -4.29
C PHE A 585 2.28 -16.42 -4.84
N TYR A 586 1.93 -16.53 -6.10
CA TYR A 586 1.87 -17.85 -6.71
C TYR A 586 3.29 -18.43 -6.78
N PRO A 587 3.48 -19.72 -6.41
CA PRO A 587 4.76 -20.40 -6.59
C PRO A 587 5.22 -20.28 -8.04
N LEU A 588 6.53 -20.22 -8.31
CA LEU A 588 7.04 -20.07 -9.68
C LEU A 588 6.67 -21.27 -10.58
N GLY A 589 6.35 -22.42 -9.98
CA GLY A 589 5.81 -23.59 -10.69
C GLY A 589 4.36 -23.44 -11.14
N ASP A 590 3.61 -22.45 -10.63
CA ASP A 590 2.24 -22.17 -11.08
C ASP A 590 2.27 -21.65 -12.53
N PRO A 591 1.48 -22.22 -13.45
CA PRO A 591 1.49 -21.82 -14.86
C PRO A 591 1.04 -20.38 -15.11
N ARG A 592 0.40 -19.73 -14.13
CA ARG A 592 -0.02 -18.32 -14.18
C ARG A 592 1.14 -17.41 -13.76
N GLN A 593 2.09 -17.91 -12.98
CA GLN A 593 3.18 -17.11 -12.44
C GLN A 593 4.37 -17.04 -13.41
N TYR A 594 4.94 -15.84 -13.52
CA TYR A 594 6.25 -15.64 -14.11
C TYR A 594 6.95 -14.48 -13.41
N ARG A 595 8.27 -14.40 -13.60
CA ARG A 595 9.12 -13.35 -13.04
C ARG A 595 10.07 -12.83 -14.11
N PHE A 596 10.30 -11.53 -14.12
CA PHE A 596 11.28 -10.89 -15.01
C PHE A 596 11.90 -9.69 -14.30
N ALA A 597 13.24 -9.59 -14.35
CA ALA A 597 13.99 -8.50 -13.72
C ALA A 597 13.67 -8.27 -12.22
N GLY A 598 13.35 -9.35 -11.49
CA GLY A 598 12.98 -9.29 -10.07
C GLY A 598 11.50 -8.98 -9.79
N GLN A 599 10.71 -8.67 -10.83
CA GLN A 599 9.29 -8.36 -10.72
C GLN A 599 8.45 -9.61 -11.05
N TYR A 600 7.38 -9.83 -10.30
CA TYR A 600 6.50 -10.99 -10.41
C TYR A 600 5.18 -10.63 -11.09
N HIS A 601 4.57 -11.61 -11.79
CA HIS A 601 3.26 -11.44 -12.40
C HIS A 601 2.16 -11.28 -11.34
N TYR A 602 2.16 -12.15 -10.33
CA TYR A 602 1.30 -12.06 -9.16
C TYR A 602 2.11 -11.85 -7.88
N VAL A 603 1.64 -10.96 -7.02
CA VAL A 603 2.25 -10.62 -5.72
C VAL A 603 1.24 -10.85 -4.58
N ASN A 604 1.68 -10.72 -3.33
CA ASN A 604 0.79 -10.82 -2.17
C ASN A 604 -0.32 -9.76 -2.21
N GLY A 605 -1.53 -10.10 -1.75
CA GLY A 605 -2.56 -9.11 -1.43
C GLY A 605 -2.09 -8.08 -0.38
N PRO A 606 -2.67 -6.88 -0.33
CA PRO A 606 -2.23 -5.82 0.58
C PRO A 606 -2.68 -6.08 2.03
N LEU A 607 -2.07 -5.37 2.98
CA LEU A 607 -2.61 -5.27 4.33
C LEU A 607 -3.84 -4.35 4.37
N GLY A 608 -4.70 -4.55 5.38
CA GLY A 608 -5.93 -3.79 5.54
C GLY A 608 -5.76 -2.32 5.96
N PRO A 609 -6.87 -1.56 6.03
CA PRO A 609 -6.86 -0.12 6.36
C PRO A 609 -6.12 0.25 7.65
N ARG A 610 -6.16 -0.58 8.69
CA ARG A 610 -5.47 -0.33 9.97
C ARG A 610 -3.97 -0.05 9.80
N PHE A 611 -3.34 -0.60 8.77
CA PHE A 611 -1.91 -0.47 8.50
C PHE A 611 -1.54 0.75 7.63
N LYS A 612 -2.51 1.61 7.30
CA LYS A 612 -2.29 2.81 6.46
C LYS A 612 -1.94 4.07 7.26
N ASN A 613 -1.32 3.88 8.44
CA ASN A 613 -0.86 4.96 9.34
C ASN A 613 -1.95 6.00 9.67
N LEU A 614 -3.14 5.56 10.10
CA LEU A 614 -4.26 6.44 10.47
C LEU A 614 -3.92 7.38 11.63
N GLY A 615 -2.92 7.01 12.44
CA GLY A 615 -2.34 7.80 13.53
C GLY A 615 -1.41 8.93 13.09
N ARG A 616 -1.10 9.08 11.79
CA ARG A 616 -0.08 10.02 11.29
C ARG A 616 -0.25 11.46 11.80
N ARG A 617 0.88 12.07 12.15
CA ARG A 617 0.97 13.47 12.63
C ARG A 617 0.79 14.48 11.49
N LYS A 618 1.44 14.22 10.36
CA LYS A 618 1.34 15.05 9.15
C LYS A 618 0.34 14.43 8.18
N ILE A 619 -0.15 15.21 7.22
CA ILE A 619 -1.05 14.69 6.17
C ILE A 619 -0.35 13.63 5.30
N CYS A 620 0.95 13.81 5.04
CA CYS A 620 1.76 12.85 4.31
C CYS A 620 1.97 11.56 5.12
N GLY A 621 2.05 10.44 4.42
CA GLY A 621 2.56 9.19 5.00
C GLY A 621 4.05 9.28 5.35
N GLY A 622 4.56 8.23 6.01
CA GLY A 622 5.98 8.12 6.39
C GLY A 622 6.27 8.41 7.86
N ALA A 623 7.56 8.51 8.18
CA ALA A 623 8.05 8.78 9.52
C ALA A 623 7.78 10.25 9.92
N ALA A 624 7.66 10.53 11.21
CA ALA A 624 7.43 11.89 11.70
C ALA A 624 8.55 12.88 11.31
N THR A 625 9.76 12.38 11.09
CA THR A 625 10.93 13.15 10.65
C THR A 625 10.93 13.48 9.15
N ASP A 626 10.11 12.78 8.36
CA ASP A 626 10.14 12.93 6.91
C ASP A 626 9.56 14.29 6.50
N PRO A 627 10.11 14.93 5.45
CA PRO A 627 9.54 16.14 4.90
C PRO A 627 8.15 15.84 4.34
N CYS A 628 7.16 16.65 4.72
CA CYS A 628 5.82 16.58 4.14
C CYS A 628 5.64 17.78 3.20
N VAL A 629 5.52 17.51 1.90
CA VAL A 629 5.33 18.53 0.88
C VAL A 629 3.85 18.54 0.51
N ILE A 630 3.19 19.66 0.78
CA ILE A 630 1.81 19.91 0.36
C ILE A 630 1.85 20.78 -0.90
N ARG A 631 1.36 20.25 -2.02
CA ARG A 631 1.34 20.96 -3.30
C ARG A 631 0.14 21.92 -3.35
N ASN A 632 0.36 23.15 -3.78
CA ASN A 632 -0.69 24.18 -3.88
C ASN A 632 -1.28 24.31 -5.29
N TRP A 633 -0.89 23.42 -6.21
CA TRP A 633 -1.38 23.36 -7.58
C TRP A 633 -1.41 21.90 -8.06
N ILE A 634 -2.12 21.66 -9.15
CA ILE A 634 -2.25 20.36 -9.83
C ILE A 634 -1.68 20.47 -11.25
N GLY A 635 -0.79 19.55 -11.64
CA GLY A 635 -0.15 19.51 -12.96
C GLY A 635 1.39 19.50 -12.92
N ASP A 636 2.00 19.28 -14.09
CA ASP A 636 3.45 19.24 -14.26
C ASP A 636 4.06 20.65 -14.26
N LYS A 637 5.27 20.78 -13.70
CA LYS A 637 6.09 22.00 -13.76
C LYS A 637 6.83 22.14 -15.08
#